data_AF-A0A1V9YV01-F1
#
_entry.id   AF-A0A1V9YV01-F1
#
_cell.length_a   1.000
_cell.length_b   1.000
_cell.length_c   1.000
_cell.angle_alpha   90.00
_cell.angle_beta   90.00
_cell.angle_gamma   90.00
#
_symmetry.space_group_name_H-M   'P 1'
#
loop_
_entity.id
_entity.type
_entity.pdbx_description
1 polymer ?
#
loop_
_entity_poly.entity_id
_entity_poly.type
_entity_poly.pdbx_seq_one_letter_code
_entity_poly.pdbx_strand_id
1 'polypeptide(L)'
;MNNSCVRSAWDKDGLDYLIYTLPLIAWGAFFVLTSTFVVYTHMWKEFKHNVDDLHDIPAQALGIVVARQTHRVLGKEISDPRRLLMLLSMWTELPGFSYLPLQLIYFEFNDHFAFAMDATTQAYKLVGFTSVLMFIALTYVIPLESLVVVRIKVLLPCLCDVMYLFYIYAIQDVITCASPLDKFAFPDGTTCACENRIWMAALFGTLLFSIFYVGTLIYKLRASDDIFANRFRYQTSFSSLMTITRTACCLQYIEAKSILTQNVSLKIPIFLVCSIFNLCMMSMLLHYNYRFQPCLGSGMFPNNLRSLSFMTSIWVTFLLFLITLVDNSLARQIFIGIAIALYPVVAGCLWYLNSKRARHFNIPNLPLLASLAHENYRVRTVAVVSIVLEEHSKWQRAELMRITHLLEACIKLPADAENGLLAAYTYQALWNLYSTHCTIEQSLQDGINKNCIPRGFWISHLPELPTTGNFQQSSFTTFSHNRLNDLVQRKATRSSASSSQLRRASCFASASLKTTRIANSAMQPMLQNAIYKAITVFDSSLSKARNVVAKTMQEMYINNAIRLSLQTWFDVVCTLCTNYNQDISASAALSLCHSSQHFEHDEWIPLLCKRENLTNLTYLVLHPGNIPIPQIRDVIVGNLLKRAASFVLHQATHQSP
;
A
#
# COMPACT_ATOMS: atom_id res chain seq x y z
N MET A 1 55.06 23.26 19.77
CA MET A 1 54.84 22.94 18.35
C MET A 1 53.34 22.88 18.13
N ASN A 2 52.80 23.71 17.24
CA ASN A 2 51.36 23.76 16.95
C ASN A 2 50.96 22.48 16.21
N ASN A 3 50.42 21.49 16.92
CA ASN A 3 49.95 20.21 16.36
C ASN A 3 48.55 20.31 15.71
N SER A 4 48.08 21.53 15.39
CA SER A 4 46.76 21.74 14.80
C SER A 4 46.82 21.56 13.28
N CYS A 5 46.51 20.36 12.79
CA CYS A 5 46.28 20.11 11.37
C CYS A 5 44.91 20.67 10.99
N VAL A 6 44.80 21.30 9.82
CA VAL A 6 43.53 21.85 9.33
C VAL A 6 43.35 21.41 7.89
N ARG A 7 42.09 21.17 7.50
CA ARG A 7 41.75 20.67 6.17
C ARG A 7 42.23 21.58 5.04
N SER A 8 42.27 22.90 5.27
CA SER A 8 42.81 23.87 4.29
C SER A 8 44.31 23.73 4.02
N ALA A 9 45.03 22.92 4.80
CA ALA A 9 46.45 22.64 4.60
C ALA A 9 46.72 21.36 3.79
N TRP A 10 45.70 20.55 3.49
CA TRP A 10 45.87 19.24 2.83
C TRP A 10 46.59 19.30 1.48
N ASP A 11 46.42 20.35 0.69
CA ASP A 11 47.15 20.56 -0.57
C ASP A 11 48.67 20.62 -0.33
N LYS A 12 49.07 21.40 0.68
CA LYS A 12 50.47 21.54 1.07
C LYS A 12 51.05 20.25 1.66
N ASP A 13 50.20 19.45 2.29
CA ASP A 13 50.58 18.19 2.95
C ASP A 13 50.48 16.97 2.00
N GLY A 14 50.07 17.16 0.73
CA GLY A 14 49.91 16.07 -0.25
C GLY A 14 48.69 15.16 0.00
N LEU A 15 47.71 15.63 0.78
CA LEU A 15 46.54 14.89 1.23
C LEU A 15 45.24 15.22 0.44
N ASP A 16 45.34 15.92 -0.69
CA ASP A 16 44.18 16.35 -1.49
C ASP A 16 43.28 15.23 -1.98
N TYR A 17 43.84 14.04 -2.19
CA TYR A 17 43.06 12.87 -2.60
C TYR A 17 41.95 12.54 -1.57
N LEU A 18 42.12 12.90 -0.29
CA LEU A 18 41.14 12.69 0.76
C LEU A 18 39.85 13.52 0.58
N ILE A 19 39.90 14.61 -0.18
CA ILE A 19 38.73 15.43 -0.53
C ILE A 19 37.69 14.60 -1.30
N TYR A 20 38.15 13.66 -2.13
CA TYR A 20 37.32 12.78 -2.95
C TYR A 20 37.12 11.41 -2.29
N THR A 21 38.18 10.85 -1.70
CA THR A 21 38.15 9.49 -1.13
C THR A 21 37.20 9.37 0.06
N LEU A 22 37.14 10.36 0.96
CA LEU A 22 36.29 10.26 2.15
C LEU A 22 34.77 10.28 1.79
N PRO A 23 34.26 11.19 0.94
CA PRO A 23 32.89 11.09 0.44
C PRO A 23 32.62 9.78 -0.33
N LEU A 24 33.60 9.30 -1.11
CA LEU A 24 33.46 8.05 -1.86
C LEU A 24 33.26 6.84 -0.94
N ILE A 25 33.94 6.80 0.21
CA ILE A 25 33.74 5.76 1.24
C ILE A 25 32.29 5.79 1.76
N ALA A 26 31.76 6.98 2.03
CA ALA A 26 30.38 7.12 2.49
C ALA A 26 29.36 6.67 1.43
N TRP A 27 29.56 7.04 0.16
CA TRP A 27 28.76 6.54 -0.96
C TRP A 27 28.86 5.02 -1.12
N GLY A 28 30.07 4.47 -1.04
CA GLY A 28 30.32 3.03 -1.10
C GLY A 28 29.57 2.27 -0.01
N ALA A 29 29.67 2.73 1.24
CA ALA A 29 28.92 2.17 2.36
C ALA A 29 27.40 2.26 2.11
N PHE A 30 26.91 3.41 1.66
CA PHE A 30 25.50 3.60 1.34
C PHE A 30 25.00 2.62 0.25
N PHE A 31 25.72 2.48 -0.86
CA PHE A 31 25.31 1.59 -1.95
C PHE A 31 25.34 0.12 -1.55
N VAL A 32 26.39 -0.32 -0.82
CA VAL A 32 26.50 -1.71 -0.34
C VAL A 32 25.37 -2.03 0.63
N LEU A 33 25.13 -1.18 1.63
CA LEU A 33 24.10 -1.40 2.64
C LEU A 33 22.69 -1.34 2.03
N THR A 34 22.44 -0.37 1.15
CA THR A 34 21.14 -0.24 0.47
C THR A 34 20.87 -1.44 -0.43
N SER A 35 21.83 -1.84 -1.26
CA SER A 35 21.68 -2.99 -2.15
C SER A 35 21.45 -4.28 -1.37
N THR A 36 22.22 -4.50 -0.31
CA THR A 36 22.06 -5.66 0.59
C THR A 36 20.66 -5.66 1.22
N PHE A 37 20.20 -4.51 1.73
CA PHE A 37 18.87 -4.38 2.32
C PHE A 37 17.76 -4.64 1.31
N VAL A 38 17.84 -4.07 0.11
CA VAL A 38 16.85 -4.23 -0.96
C VAL A 38 16.77 -5.69 -1.44
N VAL A 39 17.91 -6.36 -1.58
CA VAL A 39 17.98 -7.79 -1.95
C VAL A 39 17.38 -8.66 -0.84
N TYR A 40 17.78 -8.44 0.41
CA TYR A 40 17.31 -9.20 1.57
C TYR A 40 15.80 -9.07 1.80
N THR A 41 15.24 -7.87 1.63
CA THR A 41 13.82 -7.59 1.86
C THR A 41 12.92 -7.84 0.65
N HIS A 42 13.50 -8.13 -0.52
CA HIS A 42 12.78 -8.26 -1.79
C HIS A 42 11.86 -7.07 -2.13
N MET A 43 12.21 -5.85 -1.71
CA MET A 43 11.38 -4.64 -1.94
C MET A 43 11.00 -4.41 -3.40
N TRP A 44 11.81 -4.87 -4.36
CA TRP A 44 11.49 -4.82 -5.80
C TRP A 44 10.14 -5.45 -6.17
N LYS A 45 9.68 -6.46 -5.41
CA LYS A 45 8.37 -7.08 -5.65
C LYS A 45 7.23 -6.14 -5.30
N GLU A 46 7.41 -5.25 -4.31
CA GLU A 46 6.37 -4.29 -3.93
C GLU A 46 6.17 -3.23 -5.01
N PHE A 47 7.23 -2.79 -5.69
CA PHE A 47 7.14 -1.83 -6.80
C PHE A 47 6.38 -2.33 -8.04
N LYS A 48 6.09 -3.64 -8.13
CA LYS A 48 5.28 -4.23 -9.21
C LYS A 48 3.77 -4.12 -8.99
N HIS A 49 3.32 -3.75 -7.79
CA HIS A 49 1.89 -3.67 -7.48
C HIS A 49 1.25 -2.47 -8.18
N ASN A 50 0.03 -2.62 -8.68
CA ASN A 50 -0.71 -1.48 -9.21
C ASN A 50 -1.35 -0.66 -8.10
N VAL A 51 -1.77 0.57 -8.44
CA VAL A 51 -2.49 1.48 -7.54
C VAL A 51 -3.76 0.82 -6.97
N ASP A 52 -4.48 0.08 -7.82
CA ASP A 52 -5.70 -0.64 -7.42
C ASP A 52 -5.40 -1.85 -6.52
N ASP A 53 -4.19 -2.41 -6.57
CA ASP A 53 -3.76 -3.48 -5.67
C ASP A 53 -3.34 -2.90 -4.31
N LEU A 54 -2.66 -1.74 -4.32
CA LEU A 54 -2.32 -1.02 -3.09
C LEU A 54 -3.58 -0.56 -2.36
N HIS A 55 -4.55 -0.06 -3.11
CA HIS A 55 -5.86 0.33 -2.63
C HIS A 55 -6.87 -0.79 -2.91
N ASP A 56 -6.72 -1.94 -2.27
CA ASP A 56 -7.71 -3.00 -2.44
C ASP A 56 -8.90 -2.80 -1.50
N ILE A 57 -10.11 -2.76 -2.03
CA ILE A 57 -11.33 -2.38 -1.28
C ILE A 57 -11.53 -3.23 -0.01
N PRO A 58 -11.39 -4.57 -0.04
CA PRO A 58 -11.52 -5.39 1.16
C PRO A 58 -10.47 -5.09 2.23
N ALA A 59 -9.25 -4.73 1.82
CA ALA A 59 -8.20 -4.30 2.74
C ALA A 59 -8.56 -2.99 3.43
N GLN A 60 -9.04 -2.02 2.65
CA GLN A 60 -9.50 -0.73 3.17
C GLN A 60 -10.65 -0.91 4.16
N ALA A 61 -11.62 -1.77 3.82
CA ALA A 61 -12.76 -2.06 4.67
C ALA A 61 -12.35 -2.72 5.99
N LEU A 62 -11.45 -3.71 5.96
CA LEU A 62 -10.93 -4.33 7.17
C LEU A 62 -10.22 -3.31 8.06
N GLY A 63 -9.40 -2.43 7.47
CA GLY A 63 -8.74 -1.34 8.18
C GLY A 63 -9.71 -0.46 8.95
N ILE A 64 -10.81 -0.05 8.31
CA ILE A 64 -11.84 0.80 8.92
C ILE A 64 -12.61 0.08 10.01
N VAL A 65 -13.02 -1.17 9.79
CA VAL A 65 -13.73 -1.96 10.82
C VAL A 65 -12.89 -2.07 12.08
N VAL A 66 -11.61 -2.40 11.92
CA VAL A 66 -10.72 -2.53 13.05
C VAL A 66 -10.45 -1.19 13.73
N ALA A 67 -10.27 -0.12 12.95
CA ALA A 67 -10.15 1.23 13.50
C ALA A 67 -11.35 1.64 14.35
N ARG A 68 -12.57 1.34 13.91
CA ARG A 68 -13.81 1.57 14.67
C ARG A 68 -13.87 0.72 15.94
N GLN A 69 -13.62 -0.59 15.83
CA GLN A 69 -13.66 -1.51 16.98
C GLN A 69 -12.62 -1.19 18.05
N THR A 70 -11.49 -0.62 17.66
CA THR A 70 -10.40 -0.26 18.58
C THR A 70 -10.42 1.21 19.00
N HIS A 71 -11.38 2.01 18.54
CA HIS A 71 -11.42 3.47 18.72
C HIS A 71 -10.09 4.19 18.37
N ARG A 72 -9.38 3.71 17.33
CA ARG A 72 -8.08 4.24 16.88
C ARG A 72 -8.20 4.84 15.50
N VAL A 73 -7.82 6.11 15.33
CA VAL A 73 -7.88 6.84 14.05
C VAL A 73 -6.50 6.79 13.39
N LEU A 74 -6.42 6.42 12.10
CA LEU A 74 -5.14 6.16 11.40
C LEU A 74 -4.26 5.14 12.15
N GLY A 75 -4.91 4.28 12.93
CA GLY A 75 -4.23 3.27 13.69
C GLY A 75 -3.51 3.71 14.95
N LYS A 76 -3.76 4.93 15.43
CA LYS A 76 -3.21 5.39 16.69
C LYS A 76 -4.31 6.05 17.51
N GLU A 77 -4.18 6.00 18.84
CA GLU A 77 -5.02 6.85 19.69
C GLU A 77 -4.76 8.31 19.33
N ILE A 78 -5.76 9.17 19.45
CA ILE A 78 -5.63 10.61 19.11
C ILE A 78 -4.49 11.26 19.94
N SER A 79 -4.21 10.72 21.12
CA SER A 79 -3.14 11.11 22.04
C SER A 79 -1.76 10.49 21.75
N ASP A 80 -1.60 9.65 20.72
CA ASP A 80 -0.31 8.99 20.45
C ASP A 80 0.73 10.00 19.90
N PRO A 81 1.85 10.24 20.61
CA PRO A 81 2.87 11.20 20.18
C PRO A 81 3.52 10.85 18.84
N ARG A 82 3.47 9.57 18.42
CA ARG A 82 4.00 9.14 17.12
C ARG A 82 3.33 9.83 15.94
N ARG A 83 2.06 10.25 16.07
CA ARG A 83 1.37 10.98 14.99
C ARG A 83 1.97 12.35 14.77
N LEU A 84 2.24 13.08 15.86
CA LEU A 84 2.87 14.39 15.81
C LEU A 84 4.30 14.28 15.27
N LEU A 85 5.08 13.31 15.76
CA LEU A 85 6.46 13.09 15.28
C LEU A 85 6.51 12.72 13.80
N MET A 86 5.58 11.92 13.29
CA MET A 86 5.48 11.61 11.87
C MET A 86 5.18 12.86 11.02
N LEU A 87 4.22 13.69 11.44
CA LEU A 87 3.90 14.94 10.76
C LEU A 87 5.09 15.91 10.79
N LEU A 88 5.75 16.03 11.94
CA LEU A 88 6.94 16.85 12.09
C LEU A 88 8.07 16.37 11.17
N SER A 89 8.29 15.06 11.07
CA SER A 89 9.24 14.48 10.11
C SER A 89 8.91 14.88 8.66
N MET A 90 7.64 14.84 8.25
CA MET A 90 7.25 15.28 6.90
C MET A 90 7.42 16.79 6.70
N TRP A 91 7.20 17.59 7.74
CA TRP A 91 7.52 19.01 7.71
C TRP A 91 9.03 19.27 7.57
N THR A 92 9.88 18.46 8.21
CA THR A 92 11.35 18.57 8.04
C THR A 92 11.82 18.12 6.65
N GLU A 93 11.07 17.27 5.94
CA GLU A 93 11.38 16.86 4.56
C GLU A 93 11.29 18.05 3.58
N LEU A 94 10.38 18.99 3.80
CA LEU A 94 10.16 20.14 2.92
C LEU A 94 11.43 21.01 2.75
N PRO A 95 12.04 21.54 3.83
CA PRO A 95 13.34 22.20 3.71
C PRO A 95 14.46 21.19 3.49
N GLY A 96 14.36 19.96 3.99
CA GLY A 96 15.40 18.94 3.89
C GLY A 96 15.76 18.55 2.45
N PHE A 97 14.77 18.28 1.60
CA PHE A 97 15.00 17.95 0.19
C PHE A 97 15.42 19.15 -0.65
N SER A 98 15.10 20.36 -0.20
CA SER A 98 15.47 21.61 -0.87
C SER A 98 16.79 22.18 -0.35
N TYR A 99 17.40 21.56 0.68
CA TYR A 99 18.56 22.12 1.38
C TYR A 99 19.78 22.27 0.47
N LEU A 100 20.14 21.22 -0.27
CA LEU A 100 21.27 21.25 -1.21
C LEU A 100 21.13 22.39 -2.25
N PRO A 101 20.06 22.43 -3.07
CA PRO A 101 19.98 23.45 -4.10
C PRO A 101 19.88 24.87 -3.51
N LEU A 102 19.21 25.06 -2.36
CA LEU A 102 19.22 26.36 -1.67
C LEU A 102 20.63 26.77 -1.21
N GLN A 103 21.42 25.83 -0.69
CA GLN A 103 22.80 26.09 -0.25
C GLN A 103 23.71 26.43 -1.43
N LEU A 104 23.55 25.77 -2.59
CA LEU A 104 24.32 26.10 -3.80
C LEU A 104 23.92 27.45 -4.39
N ILE A 105 22.63 27.80 -4.40
CA ILE A 105 22.17 29.15 -4.76
C ILE A 105 22.77 30.18 -3.80
N TYR A 106 22.78 29.92 -2.50
CA TYR A 106 23.38 30.84 -1.54
C TYR A 106 24.90 30.99 -1.76
N PHE A 107 25.60 29.88 -2.01
CA PHE A 107 27.02 29.87 -2.32
C PHE A 107 27.34 30.65 -3.59
N GLU A 108 26.45 30.66 -4.60
CA GLU A 108 26.62 31.46 -5.82
C GLU A 108 26.86 32.94 -5.54
N PHE A 109 26.20 33.51 -4.53
CA PHE A 109 26.23 34.95 -4.23
C PHE A 109 27.18 35.33 -3.10
N ASN A 110 27.51 34.39 -2.21
CA ASN A 110 28.25 34.68 -0.98
C ASN A 110 29.58 33.93 -0.88
N ASP A 111 29.86 32.99 -1.79
CA ASP A 111 31.06 32.12 -1.80
C ASP A 111 31.31 31.37 -0.47
N HIS A 112 30.28 31.23 0.35
CA HIS A 112 30.28 30.42 1.56
C HIS A 112 28.91 29.77 1.76
N PHE A 113 28.86 28.70 2.56
CA PHE A 113 27.60 28.03 2.90
C PHE A 113 26.84 28.80 4.00
N ALA A 114 25.51 28.80 3.94
CA ALA A 114 24.67 29.45 4.93
C ALA A 114 24.54 28.60 6.21
N PHE A 115 24.42 29.27 7.36
CA PHE A 115 24.23 28.65 8.67
C PHE A 115 25.35 27.65 9.07
N ALA A 116 26.60 27.98 8.75
CA ALA A 116 27.74 27.25 9.27
C ALA A 116 27.75 27.34 10.80
N MET A 117 27.53 26.22 11.49
CA MET A 117 27.71 26.15 12.93
C MET A 117 29.21 26.17 13.26
N ASP A 118 29.53 26.40 14.52
CA ASP A 118 30.86 26.28 15.10
C ASP A 118 31.25 24.80 15.34
N ALA A 119 32.55 24.52 15.45
CA ALA A 119 33.08 23.17 15.64
C ALA A 119 32.53 22.50 16.91
N THR A 120 32.41 23.27 17.99
CA THR A 120 31.86 22.83 19.27
C THR A 120 30.40 22.41 19.17
N THR A 121 29.53 23.22 18.56
CA THR A 121 28.13 22.83 18.34
C THR A 121 28.00 21.59 17.46
N GLN A 122 28.84 21.44 16.43
CA GLN A 122 28.84 20.21 15.61
C GLN A 122 29.22 18.97 16.41
N ALA A 123 30.23 19.07 17.27
CA ALA A 123 30.62 18.00 18.18
C ALA A 123 29.50 17.67 19.18
N TYR A 124 28.87 18.67 19.79
CA TYR A 124 27.74 18.46 20.71
C TYR A 124 26.54 17.82 20.03
N LYS A 125 26.24 18.20 18.78
CA LYS A 125 25.18 17.59 17.97
C LYS A 125 25.44 16.09 17.77
N LEU A 126 26.66 15.72 17.38
CA LEU A 126 27.06 14.32 17.22
C LEU A 126 26.95 13.55 18.53
N VAL A 127 27.55 14.07 19.61
CA VAL A 127 27.56 13.42 20.93
C VAL A 127 26.13 13.24 21.43
N GLY A 128 25.30 14.28 21.37
CA GLY A 128 23.91 14.23 21.82
C GLY A 128 23.08 13.15 21.11
N PHE A 129 23.13 13.10 19.77
CA PHE A 129 22.41 12.07 19.02
C PHE A 129 22.98 10.66 19.24
N THR A 130 24.29 10.54 19.37
CA THR A 130 24.95 9.26 19.70
C THR A 130 24.57 8.78 21.09
N SER A 131 24.50 9.67 22.08
CA SER A 131 24.03 9.35 23.43
C SER A 131 22.58 8.84 23.42
N VAL A 132 21.69 9.45 22.62
CA VAL A 132 20.31 8.97 22.45
C VAL A 132 20.30 7.59 21.78
N LEU A 133 21.11 7.35 20.75
CA LEU A 133 21.22 6.04 20.11
C LEU A 133 21.72 4.97 21.08
N MET A 134 22.73 5.28 21.89
CA MET A 134 23.26 4.40 22.93
C MET A 134 22.23 4.14 24.03
N PHE A 135 21.46 5.15 24.43
CA PHE A 135 20.36 4.98 25.37
C PHE A 135 19.28 4.04 24.81
N ILE A 136 18.91 4.20 23.53
CA ILE A 136 18.01 3.27 22.84
C ILE A 136 18.60 1.85 22.84
N ALA A 137 19.89 1.69 22.52
CA ALA A 137 20.55 0.38 22.55
C ALA A 137 20.52 -0.25 23.96
N LEU A 138 20.79 0.54 25.00
CA LEU A 138 20.74 0.09 26.39
C LEU A 138 19.35 -0.42 26.79
N THR A 139 18.28 0.26 26.34
CA THR A 139 16.90 -0.20 26.59
C THR A 139 16.53 -1.51 25.89
N TYR A 140 17.32 -1.99 24.92
CA TYR A 140 17.18 -3.35 24.40
C TYR A 140 17.76 -4.41 25.34
N VAL A 141 18.81 -4.05 26.09
CA VAL A 141 19.47 -4.93 27.05
C VAL A 141 18.72 -4.97 28.38
N ILE A 142 18.15 -3.83 28.81
CA ILE A 142 17.41 -3.70 30.08
C ILE A 142 15.92 -3.47 29.78
N PRO A 143 15.09 -4.53 29.75
CA PRO A 143 13.69 -4.44 29.35
C PRO A 143 12.79 -4.00 30.51
N LEU A 144 12.91 -2.74 30.94
CA LEU A 144 11.91 -2.12 31.82
C LEU A 144 10.67 -1.74 30.99
N GLU A 145 9.48 -2.16 31.39
CA GLU A 145 8.24 -1.97 30.61
C GLU A 145 7.98 -0.50 30.24
N SER A 146 8.20 0.43 31.17
CA SER A 146 8.06 1.87 30.95
C SER A 146 9.04 2.39 29.90
N LEU A 147 10.30 1.94 29.93
CA LEU A 147 11.32 2.29 28.93
C LEU A 147 11.00 1.70 27.56
N VAL A 148 10.41 0.50 27.50
CA VAL A 148 9.98 -0.11 26.24
C VAL A 148 8.90 0.76 25.57
N VAL A 149 7.93 1.26 26.33
CA VAL A 149 6.89 2.16 25.81
C VAL A 149 7.48 3.47 25.32
N VAL A 150 8.36 4.12 26.10
CA VAL A 150 9.01 5.38 25.72
C VAL A 150 9.91 5.19 24.49
N ARG A 151 10.66 4.09 24.43
CA ARG A 151 11.48 3.72 23.26
C ARG A 151 10.65 3.63 21.99
N ILE A 152 9.58 2.85 22.02
CA ILE A 152 8.77 2.55 20.83
C ILE A 152 7.92 3.76 20.41
N LYS A 153 7.39 4.53 21.37
CA LYS A 153 6.46 5.64 21.08
C LYS A 153 7.14 6.99 20.88
N VAL A 154 8.32 7.23 21.45
CA VAL A 154 8.95 8.57 21.45
C VAL A 154 10.36 8.53 20.90
N LEU A 155 11.28 7.79 21.52
CA LEU A 155 12.72 7.90 21.20
C LEU A 155 13.04 7.43 19.78
N LEU A 156 12.55 6.26 19.39
CA LEU A 156 12.86 5.67 18.09
C LEU A 156 12.24 6.48 16.93
N PRO A 157 10.95 6.89 16.96
CA PRO A 157 10.41 7.82 15.97
C PRO A 157 11.10 9.18 15.97
N CYS A 158 11.45 9.73 17.14
CA CYS A 158 12.14 11.02 17.22
C CYS A 158 13.50 10.95 16.50
N LEU A 159 14.33 9.96 16.82
CA LEU A 159 15.67 9.81 16.27
C LEU A 159 15.65 9.39 14.79
N CYS A 160 14.83 8.39 14.44
CA CYS A 160 14.82 7.77 13.11
C CYS A 160 13.93 8.49 12.09
N ASP A 161 12.97 9.32 12.53
CA ASP A 161 12.09 10.06 11.62
C ASP A 161 12.41 11.55 11.59
N VAL A 162 12.40 12.22 12.74
CA VAL A 162 12.49 13.68 12.83
C VAL A 162 13.93 14.16 12.79
N MET A 163 14.78 13.59 13.65
CA MET A 163 16.19 13.99 13.78
C MET A 163 17.11 13.28 12.78
N TYR A 164 16.56 12.38 11.96
CA TYR A 164 17.33 11.52 11.05
C TYR A 164 18.29 12.31 10.15
N LEU A 165 17.77 13.32 9.44
CA LEU A 165 18.59 14.13 8.53
C LEU A 165 19.72 14.83 9.28
N PHE A 166 19.41 15.46 10.42
CA PHE A 166 20.39 16.16 11.24
C PHE A 166 21.51 15.25 11.76
N TYR A 167 21.15 14.03 12.15
CA TYR A 167 22.12 13.06 12.64
C TYR A 167 22.98 12.48 11.52
N ILE A 168 22.40 12.15 10.36
CA ILE A 168 23.18 11.72 9.19
C ILE A 168 24.16 12.83 8.77
N TYR A 169 23.75 14.11 8.72
CA TYR A 169 24.70 15.21 8.48
C TYR A 169 25.85 15.22 9.50
N ALA A 170 25.55 15.05 10.79
CA ALA A 170 26.58 14.99 11.84
C ALA A 170 27.59 13.86 11.60
N ILE A 171 27.09 12.67 11.27
CA ILE A 171 27.93 11.49 11.02
C ILE A 171 28.78 11.71 9.76
N GLN A 172 28.21 12.28 8.70
CA GLN A 172 28.95 12.56 7.46
C GLN A 172 30.02 13.64 7.64
N ASP A 173 29.76 14.66 8.47
CA ASP A 173 30.78 15.65 8.85
C ASP A 173 31.97 14.98 9.57
N VAL A 174 31.75 13.90 10.34
CA VAL A 174 32.82 13.10 10.97
C VAL A 174 33.57 12.25 9.96
N ILE A 175 32.86 11.53 9.09
CA ILE A 175 33.48 10.66 8.07
C ILE A 175 34.44 11.46 7.20
N THR A 176 34.01 12.65 6.81
CA THR A 176 34.76 13.52 5.90
C THR A 176 35.66 14.53 6.61
N CYS A 177 35.65 14.58 7.94
CA CYS A 177 36.27 15.64 8.74
C CYS A 177 35.99 17.02 8.12
N ALA A 178 34.71 17.34 7.92
CA ALA A 178 34.27 18.54 7.22
C ALA A 178 34.42 19.79 8.09
N SER A 179 34.65 20.95 7.48
CA SER A 179 34.69 22.21 8.23
C SER A 179 33.29 22.59 8.74
N PRO A 180 33.15 23.02 10.01
CA PRO A 180 34.19 23.43 10.98
C PRO A 180 34.79 22.32 11.88
N LEU A 181 34.33 21.07 11.78
CA LEU A 181 34.74 19.99 12.69
C LEU A 181 36.24 19.69 12.59
N ASP A 182 36.84 19.97 11.43
CA ASP A 182 38.28 19.93 11.18
C ASP A 182 39.11 20.77 12.16
N LYS A 183 38.52 21.81 12.77
CA LYS A 183 39.16 22.70 13.75
C LYS A 183 38.96 22.25 15.20
N PHE A 184 38.19 21.19 15.45
CA PHE A 184 37.98 20.70 16.80
C PHE A 184 39.24 19.99 17.31
N ALA A 185 39.90 20.61 18.28
CA ALA A 185 41.10 20.06 18.91
C ALA A 185 40.74 19.07 20.02
N PHE A 186 41.33 17.88 19.97
CA PHE A 186 41.28 16.90 21.05
C PHE A 186 42.19 17.30 22.23
N PRO A 187 42.10 16.63 23.39
CA PRO A 187 42.92 16.96 24.57
C PRO A 187 44.44 16.95 24.32
N ASP A 188 44.90 16.19 23.33
CA ASP A 188 46.29 16.12 22.88
C ASP A 188 46.67 17.18 21.84
N GLY A 189 45.76 18.10 21.51
CA GLY A 189 45.97 19.21 20.58
C GLY A 189 45.90 18.84 19.09
N THR A 190 45.73 17.56 18.75
CA THR A 190 45.51 17.11 17.37
C THR A 190 44.05 17.27 16.95
N THR A 191 43.76 17.26 15.65
CA THR A 191 42.40 17.38 15.08
C THR A 191 42.05 16.13 14.26
N CYS A 192 40.80 16.00 13.80
CA CYS A 192 40.43 14.93 12.86
C CYS A 192 41.11 15.05 11.50
N ALA A 193 41.64 16.23 11.16
CA ALA A 193 42.27 16.49 9.87
C ALA A 193 43.74 16.03 9.81
N CYS A 194 44.32 15.63 10.94
CA CYS A 194 45.67 15.09 11.00
C CYS A 194 45.76 13.70 10.37
N GLU A 195 46.84 13.43 9.63
CA GLU A 195 47.11 12.17 8.93
C GLU A 195 46.96 10.94 9.84
N ASN A 196 47.48 11.02 11.07
CA ASN A 196 47.41 9.93 12.04
C ASN A 196 45.99 9.63 12.55
N ARG A 197 45.02 10.55 12.39
CA ARG A 197 43.67 10.44 12.97
C ARG A 197 42.55 10.38 11.94
N ILE A 198 42.80 10.83 10.71
CA ILE A 198 41.76 10.92 9.68
C ILE A 198 41.10 9.57 9.37
N TRP A 199 41.90 8.51 9.28
CA TRP A 199 41.39 7.15 9.03
C TRP A 199 40.62 6.58 10.22
N MET A 200 41.03 6.92 11.46
CA MET A 200 40.27 6.54 12.66
C MET A 200 38.92 7.25 12.71
N ALA A 201 38.88 8.55 12.41
CA ALA A 201 37.64 9.31 12.32
C ALA A 201 36.73 8.78 11.22
N ALA A 202 37.27 8.50 10.03
CA ALA A 202 36.53 7.92 8.91
C ALA A 202 35.97 6.54 9.23
N LEU A 203 36.76 5.66 9.85
CA LEU A 203 36.32 4.32 10.28
C LEU A 203 35.20 4.41 11.32
N PHE A 204 35.38 5.24 12.35
CA PHE A 204 34.37 5.45 13.39
C PHE A 204 33.07 6.00 12.80
N GLY A 205 33.16 7.04 11.97
CA GLY A 205 32.00 7.62 11.29
C GLY A 205 31.29 6.62 10.39
N THR A 206 32.02 5.80 9.64
CA THR A 206 31.46 4.79 8.74
C THR A 206 30.74 3.68 9.51
N LEU A 207 31.30 3.23 10.63
CA LEU A 207 30.67 2.25 11.51
C LEU A 207 29.38 2.82 12.13
N LEU A 208 29.44 4.05 12.62
CA LEU A 208 28.27 4.74 13.18
C LEU A 208 27.17 4.96 12.13
N PHE A 209 27.56 5.38 10.92
CA PHE A 209 26.67 5.49 9.77
C PHE A 209 26.00 4.17 9.45
N SER A 210 26.78 3.08 9.37
CA SER A 210 26.27 1.76 9.02
C SER A 210 25.25 1.26 10.03
N ILE A 211 25.58 1.36 11.33
CA ILE A 211 24.69 0.96 12.43
C ILE A 211 23.41 1.78 12.41
N PHE A 212 23.51 3.11 12.31
CA PHE A 212 22.35 3.99 12.37
C PHE A 212 21.47 3.89 11.12
N TYR A 213 22.06 3.83 9.92
CA TYR A 213 21.35 3.72 8.65
C TYR A 213 20.60 2.40 8.55
N VAL A 214 21.28 1.27 8.77
CA VAL A 214 20.65 -0.06 8.75
C VAL A 214 19.63 -0.19 9.88
N GLY A 215 19.96 0.29 11.09
CA GLY A 215 19.03 0.32 12.21
C GLY A 215 17.75 1.09 11.88
N THR A 216 17.86 2.22 11.19
CA THR A 216 16.72 3.01 10.71
C THR A 216 15.92 2.26 9.66
N LEU A 217 16.56 1.64 8.67
CA LEU A 217 15.85 0.84 7.65
C LEU A 217 15.09 -0.34 8.25
N ILE A 218 15.71 -1.06 9.20
CA ILE A 218 15.06 -2.15 9.94
C ILE A 218 13.91 -1.60 10.80
N TYR A 219 14.11 -0.45 11.46
CA TYR A 219 13.04 0.21 12.20
C TYR A 219 11.85 0.54 11.30
N LYS A 220 12.09 1.14 10.12
CA LYS A 220 11.04 1.48 9.15
C LYS A 220 10.30 0.24 8.66
N LEU A 221 11.03 -0.83 8.38
CA LEU A 221 10.44 -2.12 7.97
C LEU A 221 9.53 -2.67 9.09
N ARG A 222 10.03 -2.75 10.33
CA ARG A 222 9.23 -3.23 11.47
C ARG A 222 8.04 -2.34 11.78
N ALA A 223 8.21 -1.01 11.70
CA ALA A 223 7.13 -0.05 11.89
C ALA A 223 6.04 -0.19 10.80
N SER A 224 6.41 -0.67 9.62
CA SER A 224 5.49 -0.99 8.54
C SER A 224 4.88 -2.40 8.63
N ASP A 225 5.50 -3.32 9.36
CA ASP A 225 4.89 -4.60 9.74
C ASP A 225 3.89 -4.43 10.89
N ASP A 226 4.12 -3.41 11.72
CA ASP A 226 3.27 -3.07 12.84
C ASP A 226 1.84 -2.86 12.33
N ILE A 227 0.92 -3.54 13.01
CA ILE A 227 -0.45 -3.95 12.63
C ILE A 227 -1.29 -2.90 11.85
N PHE A 228 -0.92 -1.62 11.87
CA PHE A 228 -1.58 -0.54 11.16
C PHE A 228 -1.14 -0.32 9.71
N ALA A 229 0.10 -0.59 9.34
CA ALA A 229 0.49 -0.57 7.92
C ALA A 229 0.00 -1.83 7.18
N ASN A 230 -0.17 -2.94 7.89
CA ASN A 230 -0.91 -4.13 7.43
C ASN A 230 -2.45 -3.94 7.39
N ARG A 231 -3.01 -2.99 8.17
CA ARG A 231 -4.47 -2.66 8.19
C ARG A 231 -4.85 -1.50 7.27
N PHE A 232 -3.92 -0.61 6.95
CA PHE A 232 -4.09 0.52 6.02
C PHE A 232 -2.92 0.55 5.05
N ARG A 233 -2.82 -0.44 4.15
CA ARG A 233 -1.74 -0.69 3.17
C ARG A 233 -0.88 0.53 2.85
N TYR A 234 0.08 0.80 3.74
CA TYR A 234 1.11 1.79 3.56
C TYR A 234 2.31 1.02 3.03
N GLN A 235 2.72 1.33 1.81
CA GLN A 235 3.76 0.57 1.12
C GLN A 235 5.08 0.64 1.90
N THR A 236 5.56 -0.50 2.40
CA THR A 236 6.77 -0.57 3.26
C THR A 236 7.98 -0.02 2.50
N SER A 237 8.09 -0.38 1.23
CA SER A 237 9.09 0.11 0.29
C SER A 237 9.07 1.63 0.13
N PHE A 238 7.92 2.30 0.28
CA PHE A 238 7.88 3.76 0.22
C PHE A 238 8.57 4.40 1.42
N SER A 239 8.38 3.87 2.64
CA SER A 239 9.09 4.41 3.80
C SER A 239 10.61 4.25 3.69
N SER A 240 11.05 3.09 3.20
CA SER A 240 12.47 2.81 2.99
C SER A 240 13.04 3.68 1.87
N LEU A 241 12.30 3.86 0.77
CA LEU A 241 12.67 4.74 -0.33
C LEU A 241 12.87 6.19 0.13
N MET A 242 12.02 6.69 1.03
CA MET A 242 12.18 8.01 1.63
C MET A 242 13.47 8.11 2.45
N THR A 243 13.80 7.10 3.25
CA THR A 243 15.06 7.06 4.00
C THR A 243 16.27 7.07 3.05
N ILE A 244 16.26 6.19 2.03
CA ILE A 244 17.31 6.11 1.00
C ILE A 244 17.52 7.48 0.31
N THR A 245 16.43 8.14 -0.07
CA THR A 245 16.44 9.46 -0.72
C THR A 245 17.04 10.52 0.20
N ARG A 246 16.61 10.56 1.47
CA ARG A 246 17.14 11.50 2.48
C ARG A 246 18.65 11.31 2.66
N THR A 247 19.13 10.08 2.71
CA THR A 247 20.57 9.78 2.80
C THR A 247 21.31 10.24 1.56
N ALA A 248 20.81 9.93 0.37
CA ALA A 248 21.44 10.32 -0.89
C ALA A 248 21.55 11.85 -1.03
N CYS A 249 20.51 12.60 -0.66
CA CYS A 249 20.55 14.07 -0.65
C CYS A 249 21.62 14.60 0.31
N CYS A 250 21.76 13.98 1.49
CA CYS A 250 22.78 14.36 2.47
C CYS A 250 24.20 14.09 1.95
N LEU A 251 24.44 12.91 1.36
CA LEU A 251 25.75 12.54 0.79
C LEU A 251 26.14 13.51 -0.33
N GLN A 252 25.21 13.81 -1.22
CA GLN A 252 25.41 14.75 -2.31
C GLN A 252 25.76 16.15 -1.81
N TYR A 253 25.12 16.63 -0.73
CA TYR A 253 25.49 17.91 -0.12
C TYR A 253 26.90 17.90 0.47
N ILE A 254 27.27 16.85 1.20
CA ILE A 254 28.59 16.76 1.82
C ILE A 254 29.68 16.68 0.76
N GLU A 255 29.45 15.96 -0.33
CA GLU A 255 30.35 15.91 -1.49
C GLU A 255 30.49 17.29 -2.15
N ALA A 256 29.38 17.97 -2.46
CA ALA A 256 29.41 19.31 -3.06
C ALA A 256 30.14 20.30 -2.15
N LYS A 257 29.85 20.30 -0.84
CA LYS A 257 30.53 21.13 0.16
C LYS A 257 32.03 20.82 0.23
N SER A 258 32.39 19.54 0.25
CA SER A 258 33.77 19.04 0.31
C SER A 258 34.62 19.60 -0.84
N ILE A 259 34.09 19.54 -2.06
CA ILE A 259 34.81 19.94 -3.27
C ILE A 259 34.82 21.46 -3.43
N LEU A 260 33.67 22.14 -3.26
CA LEU A 260 33.54 23.59 -3.48
C LEU A 260 34.34 24.43 -2.48
N THR A 261 34.53 23.94 -1.25
CA THR A 261 35.32 24.65 -0.23
C THR A 261 36.81 24.70 -0.59
N GLN A 262 37.30 23.72 -1.36
CA GLN A 262 38.72 23.64 -1.75
C GLN A 262 38.95 24.17 -3.17
N ASN A 263 38.06 23.81 -4.11
CA ASN A 263 38.21 24.10 -5.54
C ASN A 263 36.98 24.83 -6.09
N VAL A 264 36.96 26.16 -5.95
CA VAL A 264 35.87 27.02 -6.46
C VAL A 264 35.78 26.99 -7.99
N SER A 265 36.86 26.65 -8.70
CA SER A 265 36.88 26.50 -10.17
C SER A 265 35.92 25.43 -10.69
N LEU A 266 35.57 24.44 -9.86
CA LEU A 266 34.63 23.35 -10.22
C LEU A 266 33.17 23.71 -9.90
N LYS A 267 32.86 24.97 -9.57
CA LYS A 267 31.52 25.43 -9.20
C LYS A 267 30.44 25.08 -10.23
N ILE A 268 30.64 25.48 -11.48
CA ILE A 268 29.68 25.23 -12.58
C ILE A 268 29.40 23.74 -12.79
N PRO A 269 30.42 22.86 -12.99
CA PRO A 269 30.14 21.44 -13.21
C PRO A 269 29.47 20.77 -12.01
N ILE A 270 29.83 21.15 -10.77
CA ILE A 270 29.18 20.62 -9.57
C ILE A 270 27.72 21.05 -9.51
N PHE A 271 27.41 22.32 -9.78
CA PHE A 271 26.03 22.81 -9.78
C PHE A 271 25.16 22.07 -10.80
N LEU A 272 25.70 21.83 -12.01
CA LEU A 272 25.00 21.08 -13.06
C LEU A 272 24.77 19.62 -12.66
N VAL A 273 25.80 18.90 -12.22
CA VAL A 273 25.70 17.50 -11.80
C VAL A 273 24.72 17.36 -10.64
N CYS A 274 24.83 18.26 -9.64
CA CYS A 274 23.93 18.25 -8.50
C CYS A 274 22.48 18.50 -8.91
N SER A 275 22.27 19.44 -9.83
CA SER A 275 20.95 19.78 -10.34
C SER A 275 20.31 18.64 -11.11
N ILE A 276 21.04 18.02 -12.03
CA ILE A 276 20.54 16.91 -12.86
C ILE A 276 20.16 15.72 -11.97
N PHE A 277 21.03 15.33 -11.05
CA PHE A 277 20.79 14.21 -10.15
C PHE A 277 19.56 14.46 -9.26
N ASN A 278 19.47 15.65 -8.64
CA ASN A 278 18.35 15.96 -7.75
C ASN A 278 17.02 16.14 -8.51
N LEU A 279 17.03 16.75 -9.71
CA LEU A 279 15.86 16.82 -10.58
C LEU A 279 15.35 15.44 -10.95
N CYS A 280 16.25 14.52 -11.35
CA CYS A 280 15.89 13.14 -11.69
C CYS A 280 15.25 12.43 -10.49
N MET A 281 15.91 12.47 -9.34
CA MET A 281 15.44 11.80 -8.12
C MET A 281 14.08 12.33 -7.65
N MET A 282 13.93 13.65 -7.52
CA MET A 282 12.71 14.26 -7.01
C MET A 282 11.56 14.15 -8.01
N SER A 283 11.83 14.20 -9.32
CA SER A 283 10.81 13.97 -10.35
C SER A 283 10.29 12.54 -10.33
N MET A 284 11.17 11.55 -10.16
CA MET A 284 10.77 10.15 -10.00
C MET A 284 9.90 9.95 -8.75
N LEU A 285 10.24 10.60 -7.64
CA LEU A 285 9.45 10.54 -6.40
C LEU A 285 8.11 11.25 -6.52
N LEU A 286 8.06 12.41 -7.19
CA LEU A 286 6.82 13.13 -7.45
C LEU A 286 5.89 12.30 -8.34
N HIS A 287 6.44 11.70 -9.41
CA HIS A 287 5.71 10.80 -10.29
C HIS A 287 5.18 9.59 -9.51
N TYR A 288 6.02 8.96 -8.71
CA TYR A 288 5.65 7.83 -7.87
C TYR A 288 4.52 8.21 -6.90
N ASN A 289 4.65 9.33 -6.17
CA ASN A 289 3.64 9.80 -5.22
C ASN A 289 2.31 10.12 -5.92
N TYR A 290 2.37 10.74 -7.10
CA TYR A 290 1.17 11.05 -7.90
C TYR A 290 0.50 9.77 -8.43
N ARG A 291 1.28 8.78 -8.88
CA ARG A 291 0.78 7.52 -9.43
C ARG A 291 0.14 6.67 -8.35
N PHE A 292 0.85 6.43 -7.25
CA PHE A 292 0.46 5.46 -6.22
C PHE A 292 -0.38 6.03 -5.09
N GLN A 293 -0.42 7.35 -4.91
CA GLN A 293 -1.26 8.04 -3.92
C GLN A 293 -1.23 7.34 -2.56
N PRO A 294 -0.12 7.38 -1.80
CA PRO A 294 -0.01 6.74 -0.48
C PRO A 294 -0.83 7.47 0.60
N CYS A 295 -2.10 7.79 0.31
CA CYS A 295 -3.03 8.54 1.14
C CYS A 295 -3.75 7.68 2.19
N LEU A 296 -3.76 6.35 2.06
CA LEU A 296 -4.20 5.47 3.14
C LEU A 296 -3.11 5.30 4.19
N GLY A 297 -3.49 5.45 5.46
CA GLY A 297 -2.56 5.45 6.60
C GLY A 297 -1.87 6.80 6.84
N SER A 298 -1.58 7.57 5.79
CA SER A 298 -1.01 8.93 5.91
C SER A 298 -2.10 10.02 5.95
N GLY A 299 -3.23 9.84 5.25
CA GLY A 299 -4.25 10.86 5.05
C GLY A 299 -3.93 11.84 3.92
N MET A 300 -4.93 12.61 3.46
CA MET A 300 -4.75 13.55 2.33
C MET A 300 -3.71 14.64 2.60
N PHE A 301 -3.71 15.20 3.82
CA PHE A 301 -2.81 16.29 4.16
C PHE A 301 -1.33 15.86 4.11
N PRO A 302 -0.91 14.76 4.78
CA PRO A 302 0.46 14.23 4.67
C PRO A 302 0.88 13.86 3.24
N ASN A 303 -0.03 13.31 2.44
CA ASN A 303 0.22 13.01 1.03
C ASN A 303 0.52 14.28 0.21
N ASN A 304 -0.28 15.34 0.41
CA ASN A 304 -0.07 16.62 -0.26
C ASN A 304 1.20 17.34 0.21
N LEU A 305 1.50 17.28 1.52
CA LEU A 305 2.72 17.85 2.08
C LEU A 305 3.96 17.23 1.44
N ARG A 306 3.98 15.89 1.24
CA ARG A 306 5.08 15.21 0.54
C ARG A 306 5.19 15.58 -0.93
N SER A 307 4.06 15.63 -1.66
CA SER A 307 4.06 16.13 -3.04
C SER A 307 4.66 17.54 -3.12
N LEU A 308 4.29 18.40 -2.18
CA LEU A 308 4.82 19.76 -2.08
C LEU A 308 6.33 19.74 -1.79
N SER A 309 6.82 18.88 -0.89
CA SER A 309 8.25 18.73 -0.62
C SER A 309 9.04 18.36 -1.86
N PHE A 310 8.57 17.39 -2.65
CA PHE A 310 9.24 17.00 -3.91
C PHE A 310 9.20 18.13 -4.94
N MET A 311 8.04 18.76 -5.13
CA MET A 311 7.91 19.86 -6.09
C MET A 311 8.74 21.08 -5.69
N THR A 312 8.84 21.39 -4.40
CA THR A 312 9.67 22.49 -3.91
C THR A 312 11.13 22.22 -4.23
N SER A 313 11.61 20.99 -4.00
CA SER A 313 12.97 20.61 -4.35
C SER A 313 13.20 20.69 -5.87
N ILE A 314 12.27 20.22 -6.70
CA ILE A 314 12.33 20.36 -8.16
C ILE A 314 12.40 21.84 -8.56
N TRP A 315 11.52 22.68 -8.01
CA TRP A 315 11.42 24.11 -8.31
C TRP A 315 12.73 24.85 -8.02
N VAL A 316 13.28 24.65 -6.81
CA VAL A 316 14.54 25.28 -6.42
C VAL A 316 15.72 24.72 -7.21
N THR A 317 15.74 23.42 -7.50
CA THR A 317 16.81 22.80 -8.30
C THR A 317 16.76 23.27 -9.75
N PHE A 318 15.57 23.45 -10.31
CA PHE A 318 15.41 24.02 -11.65
C PHE A 318 15.88 25.48 -11.69
N LEU A 319 15.58 26.26 -10.64
CA LEU A 319 16.12 27.61 -10.51
C LEU A 319 17.66 27.60 -10.45
N LEU A 320 18.26 26.72 -9.64
CA LEU A 320 19.73 26.53 -9.59
C LEU A 320 20.30 26.22 -10.98
N PHE A 321 19.66 25.31 -11.70
CA PHE A 321 20.06 24.96 -13.06
C PHE A 321 20.02 26.18 -13.99
N LEU A 322 18.94 26.96 -13.97
CA LEU A 322 18.80 28.17 -14.80
C LEU A 322 19.84 29.24 -14.46
N ILE A 323 20.07 29.54 -13.17
CA ILE A 323 21.06 30.57 -12.79
C ILE A 323 22.49 30.14 -13.15
N THR A 324 22.76 28.83 -13.18
CA THR A 324 24.07 28.28 -13.56
C THR A 324 24.36 28.48 -15.06
N LEU A 325 23.33 28.52 -15.90
CA LEU A 325 23.46 28.73 -17.35
C LEU A 325 23.52 30.20 -17.77
N VAL A 326 23.30 31.12 -16.84
CA VAL A 326 23.20 32.55 -17.11
C VAL A 326 24.43 33.24 -16.55
N ASP A 327 25.21 33.93 -17.38
CA ASP A 327 26.42 34.62 -16.90
C ASP A 327 26.14 36.00 -16.29
N ASN A 328 25.00 36.62 -16.63
CA ASN A 328 24.65 37.96 -16.19
C ASN A 328 24.06 37.97 -14.76
N SER A 329 24.73 38.66 -13.83
CA SER A 329 24.35 38.76 -12.42
C SER A 329 22.97 39.40 -12.19
N LEU A 330 22.62 40.43 -12.97
CA LEU A 330 21.31 41.09 -12.90
C LEU A 330 20.21 40.14 -13.39
N ALA A 331 20.47 39.39 -14.46
CA ALA A 331 19.53 38.37 -14.94
C ALA A 331 19.31 37.26 -13.90
N ARG A 332 20.36 36.79 -13.20
CA ARG A 332 20.23 35.82 -12.11
C ARG A 332 19.33 36.32 -10.98
N GLN A 333 19.49 37.57 -10.54
CA GLN A 333 18.65 38.16 -9.50
C GLN A 333 17.19 38.29 -9.95
N ILE A 334 16.96 38.68 -11.21
CA ILE A 334 15.61 38.73 -11.80
C ILE A 334 14.97 37.34 -11.82
N PHE A 335 15.69 36.30 -12.24
CA PHE A 335 15.18 34.92 -12.23
C PHE A 335 14.78 34.46 -10.83
N ILE A 336 15.57 34.77 -9.81
CA ILE A 336 15.24 34.46 -8.41
C ILE A 336 13.98 35.20 -7.96
N GLY A 337 13.88 36.50 -8.26
CA GLY A 337 12.71 37.31 -7.92
C GLY A 337 11.43 36.77 -8.54
N ILE A 338 11.47 36.43 -9.84
CA ILE A 338 10.36 35.80 -10.56
C ILE A 338 10.01 34.44 -9.94
N ALA A 339 11.01 33.60 -9.66
CA ALA A 339 10.79 32.26 -9.11
C ALA A 339 10.15 32.31 -7.71
N ILE A 340 10.54 33.26 -6.87
CA ILE A 340 9.92 33.49 -5.55
C ILE A 340 8.47 33.97 -5.71
N ALA A 341 8.22 34.91 -6.62
CA ALA A 341 6.88 35.44 -6.85
C ALA A 341 5.90 34.38 -7.41
N LEU A 342 6.37 33.47 -8.26
CA LEU A 342 5.54 32.42 -8.86
C LEU A 342 5.35 31.18 -7.97
N TYR A 343 6.24 30.94 -7.02
CA TYR A 343 6.21 29.73 -6.19
C TYR A 343 4.86 29.49 -5.46
N PRO A 344 4.20 30.48 -4.83
CA PRO A 344 2.90 30.26 -4.18
C PRO A 344 1.82 29.75 -5.14
N VAL A 345 1.82 30.25 -6.38
CA VAL A 345 0.86 29.83 -7.42
C VAL A 345 1.12 28.37 -7.80
N VAL A 346 2.40 28.02 -8.01
CA VAL A 346 2.82 26.65 -8.36
C VAL A 346 2.49 25.67 -7.23
N ALA A 347 2.80 26.04 -5.98
CA ALA A 347 2.48 25.25 -4.80
C ALA A 347 0.97 25.03 -4.65
N GLY A 348 0.16 26.09 -4.82
CA GLY A 348 -1.30 26.00 -4.78
C GLY A 348 -1.88 25.11 -5.89
N CYS A 349 -1.39 25.26 -7.13
CA CYS A 349 -1.82 24.44 -8.26
C CYS A 349 -1.50 22.95 -8.03
N LEU A 350 -0.27 22.64 -7.60
CA LEU A 350 0.13 21.27 -7.28
C LEU A 350 -0.75 20.69 -6.18
N TRP A 351 -0.96 21.44 -5.10
CA TRP A 351 -1.78 21.00 -3.97
C TRP A 351 -3.20 20.66 -4.43
N TYR A 352 -3.79 21.50 -5.29
CA TYR A 352 -5.11 21.26 -5.86
C TYR A 352 -5.14 19.99 -6.73
N LEU A 353 -4.20 19.85 -7.67
CA LEU A 353 -4.13 18.71 -8.59
C LEU A 353 -3.91 17.39 -7.85
N ASN A 354 -2.99 17.36 -6.89
CA ASN A 354 -2.73 16.17 -6.09
C ASN A 354 -3.90 15.86 -5.15
N SER A 355 -4.54 16.88 -4.56
CA SER A 355 -5.75 16.68 -3.75
C SER A 355 -6.90 16.08 -4.56
N LYS A 356 -7.12 16.59 -5.78
CA LYS A 356 -8.14 16.06 -6.69
C LYS A 356 -7.89 14.58 -6.99
N ARG A 357 -6.64 14.19 -7.25
CA ARG A 357 -6.26 12.79 -7.46
C ARG A 357 -6.45 11.96 -6.19
N ALA A 358 -5.92 12.41 -5.06
CA ALA A 358 -5.98 11.72 -3.77
C ALA A 358 -7.42 11.44 -3.30
N ARG A 359 -8.39 12.33 -3.59
CA ARG A 359 -9.81 12.13 -3.25
C ARG A 359 -10.44 10.88 -3.86
N HIS A 360 -9.89 10.34 -4.95
CA HIS A 360 -10.39 9.11 -5.55
C HIS A 360 -10.08 7.88 -4.69
N PHE A 361 -8.98 7.90 -3.93
CA PHE A 361 -8.50 6.76 -3.15
C PHE A 361 -8.66 6.95 -1.64
N ASN A 362 -8.71 8.20 -1.17
CA ASN A 362 -8.84 8.52 0.24
C ASN A 362 -10.20 8.09 0.80
N ILE A 363 -10.18 7.33 1.89
CA ILE A 363 -11.39 6.99 2.64
C ILE A 363 -11.43 7.83 3.93
N PRO A 364 -12.37 8.79 4.04
CA PRO A 364 -12.46 9.65 5.22
C PRO A 364 -12.94 8.86 6.44
N ASN A 365 -12.55 9.30 7.65
CA ASN A 365 -13.00 8.70 8.91
C ASN A 365 -14.43 9.16 9.24
N LEU A 366 -15.41 8.64 8.49
CA LEU A 366 -16.83 8.94 8.66
C LEU A 366 -17.56 7.79 9.39
N PRO A 367 -18.67 8.07 10.09
CA PRO A 367 -19.55 7.03 10.60
C PRO A 367 -20.12 6.20 9.45
N LEU A 368 -20.52 4.96 9.74
CA LEU A 368 -20.96 4.00 8.73
C LEU A 368 -22.09 4.54 7.85
N LEU A 369 -23.14 5.10 8.45
CA LEU A 369 -24.30 5.66 7.74
C LEU A 369 -23.90 6.79 6.77
N ALA A 370 -23.03 7.71 7.20
CA ALA A 370 -22.53 8.79 6.34
C ALA A 370 -21.63 8.25 5.22
N SER A 371 -20.87 7.18 5.48
CA SER A 371 -20.01 6.55 4.49
C SER A 371 -20.81 5.87 3.38
N LEU A 372 -21.96 5.25 3.71
CA LEU A 372 -22.87 4.64 2.74
C LEU A 372 -23.57 5.67 1.85
N ALA A 373 -23.78 6.90 2.33
CA ALA A 373 -24.39 7.99 1.58
C ALA A 373 -23.37 8.88 0.83
N HIS A 374 -22.08 8.63 0.97
CA HIS A 374 -21.00 9.52 0.50
C HIS A 374 -20.96 9.69 -1.03
N GLU A 375 -20.59 10.84 -1.57
CA GLU A 375 -20.60 11.07 -3.04
C GLU A 375 -19.65 10.14 -3.82
N ASN A 376 -18.47 9.86 -3.28
CA ASN A 376 -17.52 8.93 -3.88
C ASN A 376 -17.97 7.45 -3.73
N TYR A 377 -18.18 6.75 -4.86
CA TYR A 377 -18.57 5.35 -4.91
C TYR A 377 -17.62 4.42 -4.17
N ARG A 378 -16.31 4.67 -4.23
CA ARG A 378 -15.32 3.86 -3.54
C ARG A 378 -15.53 3.87 -2.02
N VAL A 379 -15.85 5.03 -1.45
CA VAL A 379 -16.17 5.18 -0.02
C VAL A 379 -17.43 4.38 0.34
N ARG A 380 -18.45 4.41 -0.54
CA ARG A 380 -19.65 3.56 -0.39
C ARG A 380 -19.28 2.08 -0.42
N THR A 381 -18.50 1.64 -1.41
CA THR A 381 -18.11 0.23 -1.57
C THR A 381 -17.34 -0.27 -0.34
N VAL A 382 -16.39 0.53 0.16
CA VAL A 382 -15.64 0.19 1.38
C VAL A 382 -16.59 0.08 2.59
N ALA A 383 -17.53 1.02 2.74
CA ALA A 383 -18.53 0.97 3.82
C ALA A 383 -19.45 -0.24 3.73
N VAL A 384 -19.85 -0.63 2.52
CA VAL A 384 -20.64 -1.83 2.24
C VAL A 384 -19.89 -3.09 2.65
N VAL A 385 -18.60 -3.21 2.30
CA VAL A 385 -17.77 -4.36 2.71
C VAL A 385 -17.56 -4.38 4.23
N SER A 386 -17.43 -3.21 4.87
CA SER A 386 -17.32 -3.12 6.33
C SER A 386 -18.52 -3.74 7.05
N ILE A 387 -19.74 -3.67 6.49
CA ILE A 387 -20.95 -4.32 7.06
C ILE A 387 -20.77 -5.84 7.13
N VAL A 388 -20.15 -6.46 6.13
CA VAL A 388 -19.91 -7.92 6.10
C VAL A 388 -18.85 -8.31 7.15
N LEU A 389 -17.92 -7.41 7.45
CA LEU A 389 -16.79 -7.67 8.35
C LEU A 389 -17.07 -7.35 9.83
N GLU A 390 -17.99 -6.42 10.10
CA GLU A 390 -18.42 -6.01 11.43
C GLU A 390 -19.28 -7.10 12.11
N GLU A 391 -19.22 -7.14 13.44
CA GLU A 391 -20.06 -8.04 14.24
C GLU A 391 -21.39 -7.36 14.56
N HIS A 392 -22.51 -7.96 14.15
CA HIS A 392 -23.84 -7.32 14.26
C HIS A 392 -24.50 -7.49 15.64
N SER A 393 -23.83 -8.17 16.58
CA SER A 393 -24.38 -8.48 17.92
C SER A 393 -24.76 -7.23 18.74
N LYS A 394 -24.18 -6.07 18.41
CA LYS A 394 -24.39 -4.79 19.09
C LYS A 394 -25.35 -3.85 18.36
N TRP A 395 -25.85 -4.22 17.18
CA TRP A 395 -26.63 -3.31 16.34
C TRP A 395 -28.08 -3.23 16.82
N GLN A 396 -28.64 -2.02 16.81
CA GLN A 396 -30.05 -1.81 17.11
C GLN A 396 -30.91 -2.02 15.86
N ARG A 397 -32.15 -2.48 16.05
CA ARG A 397 -33.08 -2.71 14.92
C ARG A 397 -33.34 -1.46 14.07
N ALA A 398 -33.44 -0.28 14.69
CA ALA A 398 -33.64 0.98 13.98
C ALA A 398 -32.43 1.37 13.11
N GLU A 399 -31.21 1.11 13.60
CA GLU A 399 -29.97 1.34 12.85
C GLU A 399 -29.86 0.37 11.68
N LEU A 400 -30.17 -0.90 11.90
CA LEU A 400 -30.18 -1.94 10.88
C LEU A 400 -31.15 -1.59 9.73
N MET A 401 -32.36 -1.10 10.02
CA MET A 401 -33.30 -0.62 9.00
C MET A 401 -32.76 0.56 8.18
N ARG A 402 -32.07 1.51 8.83
CA ARG A 402 -31.42 2.63 8.12
C ARG A 402 -30.31 2.14 7.20
N ILE A 403 -29.49 1.19 7.66
CA ILE A 403 -28.45 0.56 6.85
C ILE A 403 -29.07 -0.12 5.63
N THR A 404 -30.15 -0.90 5.80
CA THR A 404 -30.81 -1.58 4.68
C THR A 404 -31.35 -0.62 3.63
N HIS A 405 -31.95 0.52 4.03
CA HIS A 405 -32.40 1.54 3.08
C HIS A 405 -31.24 2.20 2.32
N LEU A 406 -30.11 2.44 3.00
CA LEU A 406 -28.92 2.98 2.34
C LEU A 406 -28.29 1.95 1.37
N LEU A 407 -28.32 0.66 1.69
CA LEU A 407 -27.90 -0.40 0.78
C LEU A 407 -28.82 -0.50 -0.44
N GLU A 408 -30.13 -0.34 -0.26
CA GLU A 408 -31.08 -0.27 -1.36
C GLU A 408 -30.76 0.90 -2.30
N ALA A 409 -30.42 2.07 -1.74
CA ALA A 409 -29.98 3.23 -2.53
C ALA A 409 -28.66 2.94 -3.29
N CYS A 410 -27.74 2.17 -2.71
CA CYS A 410 -26.51 1.74 -3.40
C CYS A 410 -26.77 0.81 -4.58
N ILE A 411 -27.76 -0.09 -4.51
CA ILE A 411 -28.13 -0.99 -5.63
C ILE A 411 -28.75 -0.25 -6.81
N LYS A 412 -29.46 0.85 -6.54
CA LYS A 412 -30.08 1.69 -7.57
C LYS A 412 -29.06 2.46 -8.42
N LEU A 413 -27.79 2.51 -7.99
CA LEU A 413 -26.71 3.12 -8.76
C LEU A 413 -26.37 2.31 -10.03
N PRO A 414 -25.62 2.91 -10.97
CA PRO A 414 -25.13 2.21 -12.17
C PRO A 414 -24.36 0.93 -11.82
N ALA A 415 -24.55 -0.14 -12.62
CA ALA A 415 -23.97 -1.46 -12.36
C ALA A 415 -22.45 -1.50 -12.58
N ASP A 416 -21.92 -0.54 -13.33
CA ASP A 416 -20.51 -0.32 -13.66
C ASP A 416 -19.76 0.50 -12.61
N ALA A 417 -20.47 1.10 -11.64
CA ALA A 417 -19.86 1.92 -10.60
C ALA A 417 -18.77 1.16 -9.81
N GLU A 418 -17.59 1.78 -9.67
CA GLU A 418 -16.37 1.19 -9.09
C GLU A 418 -16.06 -0.19 -9.70
N ASN A 419 -16.06 -0.29 -11.04
CA ASN A 419 -15.81 -1.54 -11.77
C ASN A 419 -16.75 -2.68 -11.34
N GLY A 420 -18.02 -2.34 -11.07
CA GLY A 420 -19.07 -3.25 -10.63
C GLY A 420 -18.92 -3.82 -9.22
N LEU A 421 -17.87 -3.43 -8.49
CA LEU A 421 -17.62 -3.89 -7.13
C LEU A 421 -18.67 -3.34 -6.16
N LEU A 422 -19.20 -2.14 -6.39
CA LEU A 422 -20.25 -1.58 -5.54
C LEU A 422 -21.50 -2.46 -5.56
N ALA A 423 -21.99 -2.82 -6.75
CA ALA A 423 -23.14 -3.70 -6.89
C ALA A 423 -22.88 -5.08 -6.28
N ALA A 424 -21.73 -5.68 -6.60
CA ALA A 424 -21.34 -7.01 -6.13
C ALA A 424 -21.25 -7.10 -4.59
N TYR A 425 -20.56 -6.14 -3.95
CA TYR A 425 -20.44 -6.12 -2.50
C TYR A 425 -21.74 -5.71 -1.81
N THR A 426 -22.58 -4.86 -2.44
CA THR A 426 -23.89 -4.50 -1.85
C THR A 426 -24.82 -5.69 -1.83
N TYR A 427 -24.81 -6.49 -2.90
CA TYR A 427 -25.49 -7.79 -2.94
C TYR A 427 -24.99 -8.74 -1.84
N GLN A 428 -23.67 -8.88 -1.68
CA GLN A 428 -23.08 -9.69 -0.61
C GLN A 428 -23.47 -9.20 0.79
N ALA A 429 -23.46 -7.89 1.02
CA ALA A 429 -23.86 -7.30 2.30
C ALA A 429 -25.33 -7.55 2.61
N LEU A 430 -26.23 -7.38 1.64
CA LEU A 430 -27.65 -7.69 1.83
C LEU A 430 -27.88 -9.17 2.11
N TRP A 431 -27.21 -10.07 1.38
CA TRP A 431 -27.28 -11.50 1.68
C TRP A 431 -26.84 -11.81 3.10
N ASN A 432 -25.69 -11.26 3.54
CA ASN A 432 -25.17 -11.48 4.88
C ASN A 432 -26.12 -10.95 5.98
N LEU A 433 -26.77 -9.81 5.75
CA LEU A 433 -27.79 -9.30 6.68
C LEU A 433 -29.04 -10.19 6.68
N TYR A 434 -29.46 -10.69 5.52
CA TYR A 434 -30.61 -11.59 5.39
C TYR A 434 -30.38 -12.94 6.04
N SER A 435 -29.23 -13.58 5.82
CA SER A 435 -28.88 -14.86 6.43
C SER A 435 -28.74 -14.76 7.95
N THR A 436 -28.39 -13.58 8.48
CA THR A 436 -28.13 -13.38 9.92
C THR A 436 -29.39 -12.96 10.68
N HIS A 437 -30.22 -12.07 10.13
CA HIS A 437 -31.33 -11.41 10.86
C HIS A 437 -32.73 -11.79 10.38
N CYS A 438 -32.87 -12.58 9.32
CA CYS A 438 -34.16 -13.02 8.75
C CYS A 438 -34.29 -14.55 8.75
N THR A 439 -35.52 -15.04 8.59
CA THR A 439 -35.79 -16.47 8.36
C THR A 439 -35.97 -16.77 6.88
N ILE A 440 -35.23 -17.77 6.39
CA ILE A 440 -35.37 -18.26 5.01
C ILE A 440 -36.63 -19.12 4.94
N GLU A 441 -37.77 -18.50 4.63
CA GLU A 441 -39.07 -19.18 4.52
C GLU A 441 -39.39 -19.59 3.09
N GLN A 442 -39.01 -18.78 2.10
CA GLN A 442 -39.23 -19.02 0.68
C GLN A 442 -37.94 -18.84 -0.11
N SER A 443 -37.68 -19.73 -1.07
CA SER A 443 -36.52 -19.61 -1.96
C SER A 443 -36.81 -18.55 -3.03
N LEU A 444 -35.94 -17.55 -3.11
CA LEU A 444 -35.93 -16.53 -4.17
C LEU A 444 -35.61 -17.16 -5.53
N GLN A 445 -36.03 -16.51 -6.61
CA GLN A 445 -35.75 -16.96 -7.98
C GLN A 445 -34.99 -15.84 -8.71
N ASP A 446 -34.04 -16.20 -9.55
CA ASP A 446 -33.22 -15.27 -10.32
C ASP A 446 -33.90 -14.77 -11.61
N GLY A 447 -35.08 -15.30 -11.97
CA GLY A 447 -35.84 -14.87 -13.15
C GLY A 447 -37.29 -15.39 -13.18
N ILE A 448 -38.00 -15.06 -14.25
CA ILE A 448 -39.40 -15.47 -14.51
C ILE A 448 -39.48 -16.90 -15.08
N ASN A 449 -38.37 -17.43 -15.59
CA ASN A 449 -38.31 -18.73 -16.26
C ASN A 449 -38.40 -19.91 -15.27
N LYS A 450 -39.18 -20.93 -15.65
CA LYS A 450 -39.53 -22.10 -14.80
C LYS A 450 -38.42 -23.17 -14.70
N ASN A 451 -37.39 -23.11 -15.54
CA ASN A 451 -36.33 -24.12 -15.58
C ASN A 451 -35.20 -23.76 -14.60
N CYS A 452 -35.45 -24.01 -13.31
CA CYS A 452 -34.45 -23.86 -12.26
C CYS A 452 -33.64 -25.15 -12.05
N ILE A 453 -32.37 -25.00 -11.69
CA ILE A 453 -31.50 -26.11 -11.30
C ILE A 453 -32.06 -26.81 -10.04
N PRO A 454 -32.14 -28.16 -10.02
CA PRO A 454 -32.57 -28.91 -8.83
C PRO A 454 -31.64 -28.69 -7.64
N ARG A 455 -32.18 -28.62 -6.41
CA ARG A 455 -31.34 -28.46 -5.20
C ARG A 455 -30.30 -29.58 -5.07
N GLY A 456 -29.13 -29.24 -4.53
CA GLY A 456 -28.06 -30.21 -4.29
C GLY A 456 -27.19 -30.52 -5.51
N PHE A 457 -27.38 -29.81 -6.62
CA PHE A 457 -26.56 -29.95 -7.83
C PHE A 457 -25.11 -29.46 -7.69
N TRP A 458 -24.79 -28.78 -6.59
CA TRP A 458 -23.44 -28.34 -6.28
C TRP A 458 -22.64 -29.47 -5.66
N ILE A 459 -21.54 -29.86 -6.30
CA ILE A 459 -20.65 -30.92 -5.83
C ILE A 459 -19.54 -30.29 -4.98
N SER A 460 -19.43 -30.74 -3.72
CA SER A 460 -18.34 -30.36 -2.83
C SER A 460 -17.11 -31.21 -3.08
N HIS A 461 -15.97 -30.59 -3.37
CA HIS A 461 -14.67 -31.26 -3.38
C HIS A 461 -14.21 -31.47 -1.93
N LEU A 462 -14.05 -32.73 -1.49
CA LEU A 462 -13.35 -33.03 -0.24
C LEU A 462 -11.84 -33.02 -0.51
N PRO A 463 -11.03 -32.27 0.26
CA PRO A 463 -9.58 -32.36 0.13
C PRO A 463 -9.14 -33.77 0.52
N GLU A 464 -8.35 -34.42 -0.34
CA GLU A 464 -7.58 -35.60 0.06
C GLU A 464 -6.70 -35.22 1.25
N LEU A 465 -6.84 -35.94 2.38
CA LEU A 465 -5.97 -35.71 3.52
C LEU A 465 -4.51 -35.87 3.07
N PRO A 466 -3.60 -34.94 3.40
CA PRO A 466 -2.20 -35.13 3.11
C PRO A 466 -1.71 -36.33 3.94
N THR A 467 -1.38 -37.42 3.24
CA THR A 467 -0.58 -38.51 3.79
C THR A 467 0.72 -37.91 4.35
N THR A 468 0.89 -38.09 5.65
CA THR A 468 2.09 -37.88 6.47
C THR A 468 3.39 -37.51 5.73
N GLY A 469 3.92 -36.33 6.06
CA GLY A 469 5.35 -36.02 5.88
C GLY A 469 5.63 -34.82 4.96
N ASN A 470 5.53 -33.60 5.51
CA ASN A 470 6.45 -32.47 5.31
C ASN A 470 5.79 -31.16 5.75
N PHE A 471 5.86 -30.87 7.05
CA PHE A 471 5.74 -29.51 7.57
C PHE A 471 7.01 -28.73 7.21
N GLN A 472 7.20 -28.41 5.92
CA GLN A 472 8.17 -27.39 5.54
C GLN A 472 7.48 -26.03 5.57
N GLN A 473 7.79 -25.32 6.65
CA GLN A 473 7.89 -23.86 6.77
C GLN A 473 7.47 -23.05 5.54
N SER A 474 6.21 -22.63 5.50
CA SER A 474 5.79 -21.42 4.78
C SER A 474 5.93 -20.19 5.69
N SER A 475 7.11 -20.04 6.29
CA SER A 475 7.52 -18.79 6.93
C SER A 475 8.07 -17.85 5.85
N PHE A 476 7.54 -16.63 5.80
CA PHE A 476 7.93 -15.52 4.92
C PHE A 476 7.51 -15.62 3.43
N THR A 477 6.20 -15.64 3.19
CA THR A 477 5.66 -14.90 2.04
C THR A 477 4.80 -13.75 2.55
N THR A 478 5.21 -12.54 2.20
CA THR A 478 4.48 -11.30 2.36
C THR A 478 3.02 -11.51 1.93
N PHE A 479 2.09 -11.16 2.83
CA PHE A 479 0.63 -11.23 2.71
C PHE A 479 0.08 -11.41 1.28
N SER A 480 -0.34 -12.65 0.96
CA SER A 480 -1.08 -12.93 -0.27
C SER A 480 -2.45 -12.23 -0.26
N HIS A 481 -2.75 -11.45 -1.31
CA HIS A 481 -4.07 -10.82 -1.56
C HIS A 481 -5.24 -11.80 -1.38
N ASN A 482 -5.00 -13.07 -1.69
CA ASN A 482 -5.99 -14.13 -1.60
C ASN A 482 -6.42 -14.41 -0.16
N ARG A 483 -5.55 -14.21 0.84
CA ARG A 483 -5.84 -14.47 2.26
C ARG A 483 -6.82 -13.46 2.86
N LEU A 484 -6.86 -12.24 2.35
CA LEU A 484 -7.74 -11.18 2.84
C LEU A 484 -9.13 -11.30 2.23
N ASN A 485 -9.20 -11.57 0.93
CA ASN A 485 -10.43 -11.99 0.28
C ASN A 485 -10.99 -13.24 0.96
N ASP A 486 -10.12 -14.20 1.32
CA ASP A 486 -10.49 -15.39 2.08
C ASP A 486 -10.99 -15.03 3.48
N LEU A 487 -10.46 -14.01 4.15
CA LEU A 487 -11.00 -13.56 5.44
C LEU A 487 -12.40 -12.94 5.29
N VAL A 488 -12.61 -12.09 4.28
CA VAL A 488 -13.93 -11.49 3.98
C VAL A 488 -14.93 -12.58 3.62
N GLN A 489 -14.53 -13.50 2.74
CA GLN A 489 -15.33 -14.66 2.36
C GLN A 489 -15.57 -15.60 3.54
N ARG A 490 -14.58 -15.89 4.39
CA ARG A 490 -14.74 -16.71 5.60
C ARG A 490 -15.67 -16.07 6.61
N LYS A 491 -15.69 -14.75 6.75
CA LYS A 491 -16.64 -14.06 7.63
C LYS A 491 -18.05 -14.05 7.04
N ALA A 492 -18.21 -13.80 5.74
CA ALA A 492 -19.49 -13.93 5.04
C ALA A 492 -20.04 -15.36 5.14
N THR A 493 -19.19 -16.36 4.90
CA THR A 493 -19.54 -17.79 4.99
C THR A 493 -19.73 -18.28 6.41
N ARG A 494 -18.95 -17.84 7.41
CA ARG A 494 -19.17 -18.23 8.83
C ARG A 494 -20.50 -17.72 9.35
N SER A 495 -20.87 -16.49 9.01
CA SER A 495 -22.18 -15.91 9.35
C SER A 495 -23.33 -16.68 8.69
N SER A 496 -23.10 -17.15 7.46
CA SER A 496 -24.03 -18.02 6.72
C SER A 496 -24.06 -19.48 7.24
N ALA A 497 -22.92 -20.05 7.63
CA ALA A 497 -22.79 -21.44 8.08
C ALA A 497 -23.27 -21.64 9.53
N SER A 498 -23.18 -20.61 10.37
CA SER A 498 -23.88 -20.61 11.67
C SER A 498 -25.39 -20.75 11.49
N SER A 499 -25.96 -20.31 10.37
CA SER A 499 -27.39 -20.53 10.07
C SER A 499 -27.69 -21.94 9.52
N SER A 500 -26.76 -22.56 8.80
CA SER A 500 -26.95 -23.90 8.20
C SER A 500 -26.71 -25.05 9.19
N GLN A 501 -25.78 -24.91 10.15
CA GLN A 501 -25.66 -25.84 11.28
C GLN A 501 -26.73 -25.63 12.37
N LEU A 502 -27.29 -24.41 12.52
CA LEU A 502 -28.44 -24.20 13.40
C LEU A 502 -29.75 -24.81 12.90
N ARG A 503 -29.80 -25.39 11.69
CA ARG A 503 -30.97 -26.16 11.25
C ARG A 503 -31.12 -27.49 11.99
N ARG A 504 -30.09 -27.95 12.74
CA ARG A 504 -30.17 -29.06 13.71
C ARG A 504 -30.20 -28.64 15.19
N ALA A 505 -30.05 -27.35 15.49
CA ALA A 505 -30.06 -26.83 16.86
C ALA A 505 -31.11 -25.72 17.02
N SER A 506 -32.35 -26.00 16.62
CA SER A 506 -33.52 -25.13 16.79
C SER A 506 -34.01 -25.05 18.24
N CYS A 507 -33.13 -24.85 19.22
CA CYS A 507 -33.51 -24.60 20.62
C CYS A 507 -32.66 -23.56 21.37
N PHE A 508 -31.52 -23.09 20.86
CA PHE A 508 -30.71 -22.09 21.55
C PHE A 508 -30.23 -20.98 20.60
N ALA A 509 -31.17 -20.23 20.03
CA ALA A 509 -30.85 -18.90 19.50
C ALA A 509 -30.44 -18.01 20.69
N SER A 510 -29.25 -17.41 20.64
CA SER A 510 -28.82 -16.47 21.68
C SER A 510 -29.87 -15.37 21.84
N ALA A 511 -30.18 -15.00 23.09
CA ALA A 511 -31.25 -14.04 23.39
C ALA A 511 -31.10 -12.69 22.64
N SER A 512 -29.89 -12.33 22.21
CA SER A 512 -29.58 -11.13 21.41
C SER A 512 -30.06 -11.15 19.95
N LEU A 513 -30.23 -12.32 19.33
CA LEU A 513 -30.71 -12.43 17.93
C LEU A 513 -32.23 -12.32 17.83
N LYS A 514 -32.96 -12.57 18.93
CA LYS A 514 -34.42 -12.40 18.97
C LYS A 514 -34.85 -10.92 18.98
N THR A 515 -34.02 -10.02 19.50
CA THR A 515 -34.33 -8.58 19.61
C THR A 515 -33.98 -7.77 18.37
N THR A 516 -33.16 -8.31 17.46
CA THR A 516 -32.66 -7.66 16.24
C THR A 516 -33.32 -8.17 14.94
N ARG A 517 -34.25 -9.13 15.05
CA ARG A 517 -34.92 -9.75 13.90
C ARG A 517 -35.65 -8.72 13.03
N ILE A 518 -35.39 -8.75 11.73
CA ILE A 518 -36.10 -7.94 10.73
C ILE A 518 -37.26 -8.76 10.16
N ALA A 519 -38.36 -8.09 9.78
CA ALA A 519 -39.44 -8.75 9.06
C ALA A 519 -38.99 -9.12 7.64
N ASN A 520 -39.19 -10.38 7.24
CA ASN A 520 -38.84 -10.88 5.90
C ASN A 520 -39.45 -10.02 4.78
N SER A 521 -40.67 -9.51 4.99
CA SER A 521 -41.40 -8.65 4.04
C SER A 521 -40.66 -7.36 3.67
N ALA A 522 -39.78 -6.85 4.54
CA ALA A 522 -39.02 -5.63 4.27
C ALA A 522 -37.77 -5.87 3.44
N MET A 523 -37.03 -6.97 3.70
CA MET A 523 -35.73 -7.21 3.08
C MET A 523 -35.78 -8.13 1.85
N GLN A 524 -36.78 -9.01 1.76
CA GLN A 524 -36.98 -9.89 0.60
C GLN A 524 -37.11 -9.15 -0.74
N PRO A 525 -37.90 -8.07 -0.90
CA PRO A 525 -37.97 -7.34 -2.17
C PRO A 525 -36.66 -6.63 -2.52
N MET A 526 -35.92 -6.14 -1.51
CA MET A 526 -34.61 -5.50 -1.72
C MET A 526 -33.58 -6.52 -2.21
N LEU A 527 -33.55 -7.71 -1.60
CA LEU A 527 -32.68 -8.80 -2.02
C LEU A 527 -33.03 -9.30 -3.42
N GLN A 528 -34.32 -9.38 -3.78
CA GLN A 528 -34.76 -9.71 -5.13
C GLN A 528 -34.25 -8.70 -6.17
N ASN A 529 -34.37 -7.40 -5.90
CA ASN A 529 -33.81 -6.36 -6.76
C ASN A 529 -32.27 -6.45 -6.87
N ALA A 530 -31.60 -6.79 -5.76
CA ALA A 530 -30.17 -7.02 -5.74
C ALA A 530 -29.75 -8.21 -6.61
N ILE A 531 -30.53 -9.31 -6.60
CA ILE A 531 -30.30 -10.47 -7.46
C ILE A 531 -30.38 -10.07 -8.94
N TYR A 532 -31.43 -9.36 -9.35
CA TYR A 532 -31.55 -8.90 -10.74
C TYR A 532 -30.37 -8.03 -11.16
N LYS A 533 -29.93 -7.10 -10.30
CA LYS A 533 -28.75 -6.28 -10.55
C LYS A 533 -27.48 -7.11 -10.61
N ALA A 534 -27.32 -8.10 -9.72
CA ALA A 534 -26.16 -8.98 -9.69
C ALA A 534 -26.04 -9.84 -10.95
N ILE A 535 -27.16 -10.28 -11.55
CA ILE A 535 -27.15 -11.02 -12.82
C ILE A 535 -26.55 -10.16 -13.93
N THR A 536 -26.90 -8.88 -14.01
CA THR A 536 -26.34 -7.97 -15.03
C THR A 536 -24.82 -7.79 -14.92
N VAL A 537 -24.21 -8.11 -13.77
CA VAL A 537 -22.74 -8.08 -13.61
C VAL A 537 -22.07 -9.21 -14.39
N PHE A 538 -22.74 -10.34 -14.63
CA PHE A 538 -22.18 -11.45 -15.42
C PHE A 538 -21.99 -11.10 -16.89
N ASP A 539 -22.81 -10.20 -17.43
CA ASP A 539 -22.70 -9.71 -18.80
C ASP A 539 -21.58 -8.65 -18.97
N SER A 540 -20.90 -8.27 -17.88
CA SER A 540 -19.79 -7.33 -17.90
C SER A 540 -18.42 -8.03 -17.98
N SER A 541 -17.41 -7.36 -18.52
CA SER A 541 -16.03 -7.85 -18.58
C SER A 541 -15.32 -7.88 -17.21
N LEU A 542 -15.99 -7.45 -16.14
CA LEU A 542 -15.44 -7.17 -14.81
C LEU A 542 -15.24 -8.45 -13.97
N SER A 543 -14.11 -9.13 -14.15
CA SER A 543 -13.82 -10.43 -13.51
C SER A 543 -13.85 -10.44 -11.98
N LYS A 544 -13.38 -9.37 -11.31
CA LYS A 544 -13.40 -9.26 -9.83
C LYS A 544 -14.83 -9.19 -9.30
N ALA A 545 -15.69 -8.37 -9.90
CA ALA A 545 -17.09 -8.23 -9.51
C ALA A 545 -17.88 -9.52 -9.77
N ARG A 546 -17.68 -10.15 -10.94
CA ARG A 546 -18.28 -11.45 -11.28
C ARG A 546 -17.93 -12.53 -10.25
N ASN A 547 -16.66 -12.61 -9.84
CA ASN A 547 -16.23 -13.59 -8.82
C ASN A 547 -16.93 -13.39 -7.47
N VAL A 548 -17.11 -12.15 -7.01
CA VAL A 548 -17.83 -11.85 -5.75
C VAL A 548 -19.31 -12.23 -5.86
N VAL A 549 -19.97 -11.88 -6.97
CA VAL A 549 -21.36 -12.23 -7.24
C VAL A 549 -21.55 -13.74 -7.31
N ALA A 550 -20.73 -14.42 -8.12
CA ALA A 550 -20.79 -15.87 -8.30
C ALA A 550 -20.62 -16.60 -6.98
N LYS A 551 -19.68 -16.15 -6.14
CA LYS A 551 -19.45 -16.74 -4.83
C LYS A 551 -20.65 -16.56 -3.90
N THR A 552 -21.24 -15.37 -3.89
CA THR A 552 -22.42 -15.08 -3.05
C THR A 552 -23.65 -15.86 -3.54
N MET A 553 -23.86 -15.98 -4.85
CA MET A 553 -24.91 -16.82 -5.43
C MET A 553 -24.72 -18.31 -5.10
N GLN A 554 -23.49 -18.82 -5.16
CA GLN A 554 -23.16 -20.18 -4.72
C GLN A 554 -23.56 -20.40 -3.25
N GLU A 555 -23.23 -19.47 -2.36
CA GLU A 555 -23.59 -19.54 -0.94
C GLU A 555 -25.11 -19.52 -0.73
N MET A 556 -25.82 -18.63 -1.43
CA MET A 556 -27.29 -18.58 -1.38
C MET A 556 -27.92 -19.87 -1.88
N TYR A 557 -27.36 -20.48 -2.92
CA TYR A 557 -27.84 -21.72 -3.50
C TYR A 557 -27.65 -22.91 -2.54
N ILE A 558 -26.45 -23.04 -1.96
CA ILE A 558 -26.14 -24.08 -0.96
C ILE A 558 -27.05 -23.94 0.28
N ASN A 559 -27.36 -22.71 0.69
CA ASN A 559 -28.26 -22.43 1.82
C ASN A 559 -29.76 -22.55 1.47
N ASN A 560 -30.11 -23.00 0.25
CA ASN A 560 -31.48 -23.11 -0.26
C ASN A 560 -32.26 -21.79 -0.30
N ALA A 561 -31.57 -20.65 -0.30
CA ALA A 561 -32.17 -19.33 -0.31
C ALA A 561 -32.51 -18.83 -1.72
N ILE A 562 -31.81 -19.31 -2.76
CA ILE A 562 -32.06 -18.97 -4.16
C ILE A 562 -32.20 -20.23 -5.02
N ARG A 563 -33.03 -20.16 -6.05
CA ARG A 563 -33.06 -21.09 -7.17
C ARG A 563 -32.48 -20.38 -8.39
N LEU A 564 -31.48 -20.99 -8.99
CA LEU A 564 -30.78 -20.45 -10.15
C LEU A 564 -31.39 -21.04 -11.43
N SER A 565 -31.64 -20.19 -12.41
CA SER A 565 -31.91 -20.57 -13.79
C SER A 565 -30.67 -21.23 -14.41
N LEU A 566 -30.88 -22.00 -15.48
CA LEU A 566 -29.79 -22.67 -16.19
C LEU A 566 -28.70 -21.68 -16.64
N GLN A 567 -29.09 -20.51 -17.16
CA GLN A 567 -28.16 -19.46 -17.58
C GLN A 567 -27.28 -18.96 -16.43
N THR A 568 -27.88 -18.49 -15.34
CA THR A 568 -27.13 -17.95 -14.20
C THR A 568 -26.26 -19.04 -13.56
N TRP A 569 -26.72 -20.30 -13.55
CA TRP A 569 -25.92 -21.42 -13.06
C TRP A 569 -24.62 -21.58 -13.85
N PHE A 570 -24.68 -21.60 -15.19
CA PHE A 570 -23.47 -21.69 -16.01
C PHE A 570 -22.55 -20.47 -15.82
N ASP A 571 -23.10 -19.26 -15.74
CA ASP A 571 -22.32 -18.04 -15.50
C ASP A 571 -21.61 -18.09 -14.12
N VAL A 572 -22.28 -18.58 -13.07
CA VAL A 572 -21.73 -18.77 -11.72
C VAL A 572 -20.62 -19.82 -11.73
N VAL A 573 -20.90 -21.00 -12.25
CA VAL A 573 -19.98 -22.14 -12.20
C VAL A 573 -18.74 -21.87 -13.04
N CYS A 574 -18.88 -21.36 -14.27
CA CYS A 574 -17.75 -21.02 -15.13
C CYS A 574 -16.89 -19.91 -14.49
N THR A 575 -17.51 -18.90 -13.88
CA THR A 575 -16.76 -17.85 -13.18
C THR A 575 -15.95 -18.41 -12.01
N LEU A 576 -16.56 -19.27 -11.18
CA LEU A 576 -15.90 -19.84 -10.00
C LEU A 576 -14.76 -20.82 -10.34
N CYS A 577 -14.69 -21.35 -11.56
CA CYS A 577 -13.51 -22.09 -12.02
C CYS A 577 -12.22 -21.26 -11.94
N THR A 578 -12.29 -19.93 -12.07
CA THR A 578 -11.13 -19.03 -11.95
C THR A 578 -10.86 -18.53 -10.53
N ASN A 579 -11.60 -19.03 -9.54
CA ASN A 579 -11.45 -18.59 -8.16
C ASN A 579 -10.05 -18.91 -7.62
N TYR A 580 -9.48 -18.00 -6.83
CA TYR A 580 -8.16 -18.18 -6.24
C TYR A 580 -8.12 -19.35 -5.22
N ASN A 581 -9.26 -19.70 -4.62
CA ASN A 581 -9.37 -20.85 -3.75
C ASN A 581 -9.55 -22.11 -4.61
N GLN A 582 -8.51 -22.93 -4.64
CA GLN A 582 -8.44 -24.15 -5.45
C GLN A 582 -9.58 -25.12 -5.14
N ASP A 583 -10.08 -25.18 -3.91
CA ASP A 583 -11.19 -26.08 -3.54
C ASP A 583 -12.52 -25.60 -4.13
N ILE A 584 -12.74 -24.28 -4.15
CA ILE A 584 -13.92 -23.66 -4.75
C ILE A 584 -13.86 -23.85 -6.27
N SER A 585 -12.70 -23.61 -6.87
CA SER A 585 -12.46 -23.83 -8.31
C SER A 585 -12.70 -25.29 -8.70
N ALA A 586 -12.19 -26.25 -7.92
CA ALA A 586 -12.40 -27.67 -8.17
C ALA A 586 -13.86 -28.09 -8.00
N SER A 587 -14.53 -27.61 -6.95
CA SER A 587 -15.98 -27.84 -6.74
C SER A 587 -16.82 -27.28 -7.89
N ALA A 588 -16.46 -26.11 -8.41
CA ALA A 588 -17.11 -25.50 -9.56
C ALA A 588 -16.89 -26.34 -10.83
N ALA A 589 -15.64 -26.75 -11.12
CA ALA A 589 -15.33 -27.60 -12.26
C ALA A 589 -16.08 -28.93 -12.23
N LEU A 590 -16.15 -29.59 -11.07
CA LEU A 590 -16.94 -30.82 -10.87
C LEU A 590 -18.43 -30.58 -11.10
N SER A 591 -18.97 -29.48 -10.56
CA SER A 591 -20.38 -29.11 -10.74
C SER A 591 -20.68 -28.81 -12.21
N LEU A 592 -19.74 -28.22 -12.96
CA LEU A 592 -19.87 -27.98 -14.39
C LEU A 592 -19.93 -29.30 -15.18
N CYS A 593 -19.02 -30.22 -14.88
CA CYS A 593 -18.98 -31.55 -15.49
C CYS A 593 -20.29 -32.29 -15.27
N HIS A 594 -20.79 -32.31 -14.03
CA HIS A 594 -22.08 -32.91 -13.69
C HIS A 594 -23.25 -32.26 -14.44
N SER A 595 -23.24 -30.94 -14.56
CA SER A 595 -24.27 -30.20 -15.33
C SER A 595 -24.29 -30.59 -16.80
N SER A 596 -23.11 -30.72 -17.41
CA SER A 596 -22.99 -31.07 -18.83
C SER A 596 -23.46 -32.48 -19.19
N GLN A 597 -23.54 -33.37 -18.20
CA GLN A 597 -24.03 -34.74 -18.35
C GLN A 597 -25.54 -34.84 -18.15
N HIS A 598 -26.14 -33.89 -17.42
CA HIS A 598 -27.54 -33.95 -17.02
C HIS A 598 -28.48 -33.18 -17.96
N PHE A 599 -27.99 -32.09 -18.58
CA PHE A 599 -28.78 -31.25 -19.48
C PHE A 599 -28.47 -31.56 -20.96
N GLU A 600 -29.49 -31.43 -21.81
CA GLU A 600 -29.35 -31.64 -23.25
C GLU A 600 -28.40 -30.60 -23.86
N HIS A 601 -27.67 -31.03 -24.90
CA HIS A 601 -26.61 -30.24 -25.51
C HIS A 601 -27.11 -28.90 -26.07
N ASP A 602 -28.30 -28.88 -26.66
CA ASP A 602 -28.87 -27.69 -27.28
C ASP A 602 -29.23 -26.61 -26.26
N GLU A 603 -29.43 -26.97 -24.99
CA GLU A 603 -29.80 -26.03 -23.92
C GLU A 603 -28.58 -25.32 -23.32
N TRP A 604 -27.46 -26.02 -23.12
CA TRP A 604 -26.30 -25.46 -22.43
C TRP A 604 -25.17 -24.96 -23.34
N ILE A 605 -25.04 -25.49 -24.56
CA ILE A 605 -23.96 -25.06 -25.48
C ILE A 605 -24.00 -23.55 -25.76
N PRO A 606 -25.15 -22.92 -26.07
CA PRO A 606 -25.20 -21.47 -26.31
C PRO A 606 -24.79 -20.64 -25.08
N LEU A 607 -25.14 -21.11 -23.88
CA LEU A 607 -24.82 -20.44 -22.61
C LEU A 607 -23.32 -20.52 -22.28
N LEU A 608 -22.69 -21.65 -22.63
CA LEU A 608 -21.24 -21.83 -22.47
C LEU A 608 -20.44 -20.97 -23.45
N CYS A 609 -20.96 -20.75 -24.66
CA CYS A 609 -20.28 -20.00 -25.72
C CYS A 609 -20.20 -18.48 -25.48
N LYS A 610 -20.72 -17.97 -24.36
CA LYS A 610 -20.44 -16.59 -23.93
C LYS A 610 -18.93 -16.39 -23.79
N ARG A 611 -18.43 -15.26 -24.31
CA ARG A 611 -17.00 -14.91 -24.33
C ARG A 611 -16.36 -15.04 -22.95
N GLU A 612 -17.07 -14.56 -21.93
CA GLU A 612 -16.69 -14.55 -20.53
C GLU A 612 -16.49 -15.96 -19.97
N ASN A 613 -17.42 -16.87 -20.26
CA ASN A 613 -17.41 -18.26 -19.79
C ASN A 613 -16.28 -19.04 -20.45
N LEU A 614 -16.09 -18.88 -21.76
CA LEU A 614 -14.96 -19.48 -22.49
C LEU A 614 -13.62 -18.98 -21.97
N THR A 615 -13.50 -17.69 -21.65
CA THR A 615 -12.27 -17.12 -21.09
C THR A 615 -11.94 -17.77 -19.75
N ASN A 616 -12.93 -17.93 -18.88
CA ASN A 616 -12.77 -18.55 -17.57
C ASN A 616 -12.38 -20.04 -17.67
N LEU A 617 -12.96 -20.77 -18.62
CA LEU A 617 -12.61 -22.18 -18.87
C LEU A 617 -11.23 -22.34 -19.49
N THR A 618 -10.84 -21.44 -20.39
CA THR A 618 -9.48 -21.43 -20.94
C THR A 618 -8.45 -21.20 -19.84
N TYR A 619 -8.73 -20.28 -18.91
CA TYR A 619 -7.88 -20.05 -17.74
C TYR A 619 -7.75 -21.30 -16.87
N LEU A 620 -8.86 -22.02 -16.63
CA LEU A 620 -8.88 -23.28 -15.88
C LEU A 620 -7.99 -24.35 -16.53
N VAL A 621 -8.04 -24.49 -17.86
CA VAL A 621 -7.22 -25.46 -18.60
C VAL A 621 -5.73 -25.11 -18.49
N LEU A 622 -5.38 -23.82 -18.51
CA LEU A 622 -4.01 -23.35 -18.35
C LEU A 622 -3.51 -23.48 -16.89
N HIS A 623 -4.41 -23.43 -15.92
CA HIS A 623 -4.09 -23.46 -14.48
C HIS A 623 -5.02 -24.43 -13.73
N PRO A 624 -4.84 -25.75 -13.91
CA PRO A 624 -5.79 -26.77 -13.46
C PRO A 624 -5.90 -26.94 -11.93
N GLY A 625 -4.96 -26.40 -11.16
CA GLY A 625 -4.99 -26.47 -9.70
C GLY A 625 -5.07 -27.91 -9.16
N ASN A 626 -6.03 -28.16 -8.28
CA ASN A 626 -6.26 -29.47 -7.65
C ASN A 626 -7.29 -30.35 -8.39
N ILE A 627 -7.62 -30.01 -9.64
CA ILE A 627 -8.64 -30.75 -10.40
C ILE A 627 -8.01 -32.02 -10.99
N PRO A 628 -8.68 -33.18 -10.92
CA PRO A 628 -8.21 -34.40 -11.56
C PRO A 628 -7.96 -34.21 -13.06
N ILE A 629 -6.74 -34.50 -13.52
CA ILE A 629 -6.33 -34.41 -14.93
C ILE A 629 -7.30 -35.12 -15.90
N PRO A 630 -7.87 -36.31 -15.59
CA PRO A 630 -8.84 -36.96 -16.47
C PRO A 630 -10.11 -36.12 -16.68
N GLN A 631 -10.58 -35.41 -15.66
CA GLN A 631 -11.79 -34.58 -15.78
C GLN A 631 -11.53 -33.35 -16.64
N ILE A 632 -10.35 -32.74 -16.54
CA ILE A 632 -9.95 -31.64 -17.41
C ILE A 632 -9.81 -32.11 -18.84
N ARG A 633 -9.08 -33.20 -19.08
CA ARG A 633 -8.79 -33.71 -20.43
C ARG A 633 -10.06 -34.22 -21.12
N ASP A 634 -10.82 -35.10 -20.46
CA ASP A 634 -11.86 -35.87 -21.12
C ASP A 634 -13.20 -35.14 -21.12
N VAL A 635 -13.51 -34.39 -20.06
CA VAL A 635 -14.80 -33.69 -19.93
C VAL A 635 -14.69 -32.21 -20.32
N ILE A 636 -13.75 -31.46 -19.75
CA ILE A 636 -13.65 -30.01 -20.03
C ILE A 636 -13.11 -29.75 -21.43
N VAL A 637 -11.97 -30.36 -21.80
CA VAL A 637 -11.38 -30.19 -23.13
C VAL A 637 -12.10 -31.07 -24.16
N GLY A 638 -12.21 -32.37 -23.88
CA GLY A 638 -12.73 -33.37 -24.82
C GLY A 638 -14.21 -33.23 -25.14
N ASN A 639 -15.03 -32.72 -24.21
CA ASN A 639 -16.48 -32.63 -24.38
C ASN A 639 -16.97 -31.17 -24.45
N LEU A 640 -16.70 -30.36 -23.42
CA LEU A 640 -17.24 -28.98 -23.33
C LEU A 640 -16.64 -28.05 -24.39
N LEU A 641 -15.31 -27.87 -24.40
CA LEU A 641 -14.63 -26.95 -25.30
C LEU A 641 -14.70 -27.40 -26.77
N LYS A 642 -14.58 -28.71 -27.03
CA LYS A 642 -14.73 -29.27 -28.38
C LYS A 642 -16.10 -28.96 -28.98
N ARG A 643 -17.18 -29.11 -28.20
CA ARG A 643 -18.55 -28.83 -28.66
C ARG A 643 -18.83 -27.34 -28.80
N ALA A 644 -18.36 -26.52 -27.85
CA ALA A 644 -18.42 -25.07 -27.97
C ALA A 644 -17.72 -24.58 -29.25
N ALA A 645 -16.52 -25.12 -29.55
CA ALA A 645 -15.80 -24.80 -30.79
C ALA A 645 -16.59 -25.19 -32.05
N SER A 646 -17.21 -26.39 -32.07
CA SER A 646 -18.05 -26.79 -33.21
C SER A 646 -19.28 -25.90 -33.40
N PHE A 647 -19.91 -25.46 -32.31
CA PHE A 647 -21.06 -24.58 -32.35
C PHE A 647 -20.70 -23.18 -32.85
N VAL A 648 -19.61 -22.59 -32.34
CA VAL A 648 -19.10 -21.30 -32.80
C VAL A 648 -18.71 -21.36 -34.28
N LEU A 649 -18.05 -22.43 -34.72
CA LEU A 649 -17.70 -22.65 -36.13
C LEU A 649 -18.95 -22.74 -37.01
N HIS A 650 -19.99 -23.42 -36.54
CA HIS A 650 -21.26 -23.56 -37.25
C HIS A 650 -22.02 -22.21 -37.34
N GLN A 651 -22.05 -21.42 -36.27
CA GLN A 651 -22.63 -20.07 -36.32
C GLN A 651 -21.84 -19.13 -37.23
N ALA A 652 -20.51 -19.16 -37.17
CA ALA A 652 -19.65 -18.32 -38.00
C ALA A 652 -19.72 -18.68 -39.50
N THR A 653 -20.07 -19.92 -39.84
CA THR A 653 -20.25 -20.35 -41.24
C THR A 653 -21.65 -20.04 -41.78
N HIS A 654 -22.66 -19.88 -40.92
CA HIS A 654 -24.04 -19.53 -41.32
C HIS A 654 -24.37 -18.03 -41.23
N GLN A 655 -23.58 -17.24 -40.49
CA GLN A 655 -23.64 -15.78 -40.55
C GLN A 655 -22.67 -15.30 -41.64
N SER A 656 -23.19 -15.06 -42.86
CA SER A 656 -22.46 -14.34 -43.91
C SER A 656 -22.09 -12.92 -43.43
N PRO A 657 -20.98 -12.33 -43.89
CA PRO A 657 -20.35 -11.14 -43.29
C PRO A 657 -21.24 -9.91 -43.14
#